data_AF-A0AB35XI70-F1
#
_entry.id   AF-A0AB35XI70-F1
#
_cell.length_a   1.000
_cell.length_b   1.000
_cell.length_c   1.000
_cell.angle_alpha   90.00
_cell.angle_beta   90.00
_cell.angle_gamma   90.00
#
_symmetry.space_group_name_H-M   'P 1'
#
loop_
_entity.id
_entity.type
_entity.pdbx_description
1 polymer ?
#
loop_
_entity_poly.entity_id
_entity_poly.type
_entity_poly.pdbx_seq_one_letter_code
_entity_poly.pdbx_strand_id
1 'polypeptide(L)'
;MKRLLIAGLAVIVGLGGIVGCGLTAQADDSVAPVGDRVLASAQPRNAGHRLQDIRTWSPQTDPYASYLRAQVPLQSRIARDSGTQIRRNLDGKAEVMLMQGDYGNSFFGNFRDNDGFANNVLNFWQYVDYWSPWHGSATARTPEALYDPATSDWRTRNFEFGIVDIPNAAYTNAAHRNGVKSIGTIYFDPAFRPGLTFAEAFDKDPNSEGYIIAEKLVEMARYFGFDGYFLNEEEGNLRDPRFKPFMSYLTSKGLYTQWYTNSSGSFSTSKSNLLDHGKIMDSVFLNYTWPGSQDQSVVAARASGYDPHKSLFFGVEANQARFDGKHSSASRLPSLYKSVEDHSPKASVALFTPSDMYQRGLADDVKPKNVSKSIPLFQQDSYQWMVSERERMYFSGVASNPQDTGSHPGHSRPEVGVKDSSSWVGVADFTPARSVISGSRFHTDFNTGHGMQWYHDGEVSNSRSWTNMDAQSILPSWQWWIDTKGSRPSVDFDYGPTEQRRSVDGVSMKTPYQQIGGWRGGSSLVIHGDMSRQTTLKLFKTRLAVGGNTTMPLTFRKSSASGGAMKVALVFADHPGQVINLAVPQSAARGQWTTSTLDLGRFAGRTITTIGLQFDPSSHYQMNIGSISVRDGAKAPEAPSRVKLDKVYDDGQAVLSWQTAPFEDVSEYVVDATGSDGKTVHLTSGYTDLAYVKKVPDARGRVTFAVRAVGHDGQVSKPTTAVFDYSTQPRRIKVAESPTASKLLTEAATPGNLDVSWDPKGLAGTCRIHVSLVDIAPGEIDNQPYGLTVPCSTGSATVPVPVREGYPYDLTISSDKDQGLSYRGRTHDSWAAPVTLNDIVIDEDHSGFHMRNLTSPDWYQLDVAWQGMDGTSSLITKIRRGGSVRGGWGASPTTDDPTAFHRFPAADGTLVTTVTDYAGNTTVQRFMIKGYGLVIPTIKPSFTVRGKGTQKVTAGHEIDPVTMTVSVAAPLSWRTRGSLPDGLLWRSDMSGDGLTPLSGTLSGSPTATGTQRIVVEATDVYGNSASEEVVVETVAAPSTSSTAPKPTGASGETSNTPIVTAPRIPDTNTTGMGRSPVVTSHSQWHETMRKERPSMMPHTGF
;
A
#
# COMPACT_ATOMS: atom_id res chain seq x y z
N MET A 1 -45.95 -33.13 11.37
CA MET A 1 -45.89 -31.95 12.28
C MET A 1 -44.56 -32.00 13.03
N LYS A 2 -43.85 -30.85 13.13
CA LYS A 2 -42.42 -30.67 13.50
C LYS A 2 -41.37 -30.99 12.42
N ARG A 3 -41.49 -30.34 11.26
CA ARG A 3 -40.41 -30.01 10.29
C ARG A 3 -40.90 -28.83 9.45
N LEU A 4 -40.83 -27.61 10.00
CA LEU A 4 -41.17 -26.33 9.34
C LEU A 4 -40.87 -25.22 10.35
N LEU A 5 -39.62 -24.77 10.40
CA LEU A 5 -39.09 -23.56 11.05
C LEU A 5 -37.57 -23.78 11.15
N ILE A 6 -36.82 -23.14 10.25
CA ILE A 6 -35.35 -22.91 10.13
C ILE A 6 -35.05 -22.98 8.61
N ALA A 7 -35.53 -21.99 7.87
CA ALA A 7 -35.17 -21.74 6.47
C ALA A 7 -35.47 -20.29 6.05
N GLY A 8 -35.63 -19.38 7.01
CA GLY A 8 -36.06 -18.01 6.74
C GLY A 8 -35.41 -17.04 7.69
N LEU A 9 -34.14 -16.69 7.45
CA LEU A 9 -33.49 -15.47 7.94
C LEU A 9 -32.10 -15.29 7.26
N ALA A 10 -32.06 -15.19 5.93
CA ALA A 10 -30.84 -14.85 5.18
C ALA A 10 -31.13 -14.02 3.90
N VAL A 11 -32.31 -13.40 3.81
CA VAL A 11 -32.83 -12.82 2.55
C VAL A 11 -32.88 -11.28 2.55
N ILE A 12 -32.26 -10.60 3.53
CA ILE A 12 -32.31 -9.12 3.60
C ILE A 12 -30.89 -8.54 3.73
N VAL A 13 -30.09 -8.65 2.66
CA VAL A 13 -28.87 -7.80 2.49
C VAL A 13 -28.75 -7.26 1.05
N GLY A 14 -29.49 -7.79 0.08
CA GLY A 14 -29.34 -7.37 -1.33
C GLY A 14 -30.38 -6.40 -1.90
N LEU A 15 -31.48 -6.10 -1.20
CA LEU A 15 -32.52 -5.19 -1.70
C LEU A 15 -33.19 -4.49 -0.50
N GLY A 16 -32.99 -3.17 -0.41
CA GLY A 16 -34.08 -2.30 0.04
C GLY A 16 -35.31 -2.66 -0.79
N GLY A 17 -36.44 -2.86 -0.11
CA GLY A 17 -37.62 -3.54 -0.64
C GLY A 17 -38.10 -3.04 -2.00
N ILE A 18 -38.59 -4.00 -2.80
CA ILE A 18 -39.39 -3.76 -3.99
C ILE A 18 -40.64 -2.97 -3.59
N VAL A 19 -40.61 -1.66 -3.82
CA VAL A 19 -41.78 -0.87 -4.24
C VAL A 19 -41.28 0.03 -5.37
N GLY A 20 -41.90 -0.11 -6.54
CA GLY A 20 -41.35 0.28 -7.83
C GLY A 20 -40.92 1.74 -7.98
N CYS A 21 -39.70 1.92 -8.48
CA CYS A 21 -39.30 2.96 -9.44
C CYS A 21 -38.01 2.49 -10.12
N GLY A 22 -37.99 2.52 -11.45
CA GLY A 22 -36.97 1.89 -12.28
C GLY A 22 -35.58 2.54 -12.22
N LEU A 23 -34.60 1.74 -12.67
CA LEU A 23 -33.17 2.05 -12.90
C LEU A 23 -32.34 2.27 -11.63
N THR A 24 -31.80 1.18 -11.09
CA THR A 24 -30.65 1.20 -10.18
C THR A 24 -29.43 1.76 -10.93
N ALA A 25 -28.83 2.84 -10.43
CA ALA A 25 -27.53 3.32 -10.91
C ALA A 25 -26.46 2.25 -10.64
N GLN A 26 -25.61 1.95 -11.62
CA GLN A 26 -24.52 0.98 -11.49
C GLN A 26 -23.22 1.73 -11.74
N ALA A 27 -22.50 2.10 -10.68
CA ALA A 27 -21.18 2.70 -10.83
C ALA A 27 -20.23 1.75 -11.58
N ASP A 28 -19.70 2.19 -12.72
CA ASP A 28 -18.73 1.42 -13.52
C ASP A 28 -17.45 1.17 -12.69
N ASP A 29 -16.85 -0.02 -12.86
CA ASP A 29 -15.57 -0.35 -12.23
C ASP A 29 -14.40 0.32 -12.95
N SER A 30 -13.30 0.52 -12.23
CA SER A 30 -12.07 0.96 -12.87
C SER A 30 -11.54 -0.15 -13.77
N VAL A 31 -11.19 0.21 -15.00
CA VAL A 31 -10.42 -0.67 -15.88
C VAL A 31 -8.94 -0.60 -15.50
N ALA A 32 -8.21 -1.69 -15.76
CA ALA A 32 -6.77 -1.74 -15.57
C ALA A 32 -6.06 -0.62 -16.34
N PRO A 33 -4.94 -0.09 -15.83
CA PRO A 33 -4.17 0.92 -16.55
C PRO A 33 -3.73 0.43 -17.94
N VAL A 34 -3.93 1.27 -18.98
CA VAL A 34 -3.58 0.95 -20.38
C VAL A 34 -2.53 1.89 -20.95
N GLY A 35 -1.88 1.48 -22.05
CA GLY A 35 -0.85 2.26 -22.73
C GLY A 35 0.36 2.51 -21.82
N ASP A 36 0.83 3.76 -21.75
CA ASP A 36 1.96 4.12 -20.88
C ASP A 36 1.65 3.97 -19.37
N ARG A 37 0.37 3.82 -18.99
CA ARG A 37 -0.07 3.66 -17.59
C ARG A 37 0.02 2.22 -17.09
N VAL A 38 0.19 1.23 -17.98
CA VAL A 38 0.35 -0.19 -17.62
C VAL A 38 1.44 -0.32 -16.54
N LEU A 39 1.19 -1.17 -15.54
CA LEU A 39 2.16 -1.40 -14.48
C LEU A 39 3.41 -2.08 -15.04
N ALA A 40 4.58 -1.60 -14.64
CA ALA A 40 5.81 -2.25 -15.04
C ALA A 40 6.05 -3.53 -14.21
N SER A 41 6.90 -4.43 -14.72
CA SER A 41 7.08 -5.78 -14.17
C SER A 41 7.48 -5.83 -12.70
N ALA A 42 8.28 -4.85 -12.23
CA ALA A 42 8.73 -4.74 -10.86
C ALA A 42 8.00 -3.63 -10.07
N GLN A 43 6.93 -3.04 -10.61
CA GLN A 43 6.17 -1.99 -9.94
C GLN A 43 5.46 -2.54 -8.69
N PRO A 44 5.65 -1.91 -7.52
CA PRO A 44 4.98 -2.32 -6.29
C PRO A 44 3.46 -2.19 -6.38
N ARG A 45 2.77 -3.22 -5.89
CA ARG A 45 1.31 -3.30 -5.86
C ARG A 45 0.83 -4.14 -4.67
N ASN A 46 -0.27 -3.72 -4.09
CA ASN A 46 -0.99 -4.47 -3.06
C ASN A 46 -1.86 -5.56 -3.67
N ALA A 47 -2.09 -6.63 -2.90
CA ALA A 47 -3.02 -7.71 -3.20
C ALA A 47 -4.00 -7.91 -2.03
N GLY A 48 -5.12 -8.55 -2.30
CA GLY A 48 -6.04 -9.00 -1.26
C GLY A 48 -5.43 -10.17 -0.50
N HIS A 49 -5.66 -10.24 0.80
CA HIS A 49 -5.10 -11.32 1.62
C HIS A 49 -6.21 -12.28 2.07
N ARG A 50 -6.02 -13.58 1.82
CA ARG A 50 -6.78 -14.67 2.45
C ARG A 50 -6.28 -14.87 3.87
N LEU A 51 -7.04 -15.59 4.69
CA LEU A 51 -6.56 -15.97 6.02
C LEU A 51 -5.30 -16.84 5.96
N GLN A 52 -5.16 -17.68 4.93
CA GLN A 52 -3.94 -18.47 4.71
C GLN A 52 -2.73 -17.58 4.39
N ASP A 53 -2.92 -16.54 3.56
CA ASP A 53 -1.84 -15.60 3.24
C ASP A 53 -1.40 -14.83 4.49
N ILE A 54 -2.36 -14.40 5.33
CA ILE A 54 -2.08 -13.68 6.58
C ILE A 54 -1.34 -14.57 7.59
N ARG A 55 -1.71 -15.85 7.68
CA ARG A 55 -1.11 -16.80 8.62
C ARG A 55 0.40 -16.87 8.50
N THR A 56 0.91 -16.88 7.26
CA THR A 56 2.33 -17.01 6.95
C THR A 56 2.99 -15.70 6.52
N TRP A 57 2.23 -14.60 6.46
CA TRP A 57 2.74 -13.31 6.03
C TRP A 57 3.95 -12.88 6.87
N SER A 58 4.97 -12.40 6.18
CA SER A 58 6.12 -11.73 6.75
C SER A 58 6.62 -10.68 5.75
N PRO A 59 7.31 -9.63 6.21
CA PRO A 59 7.95 -8.67 5.30
C PRO A 59 8.93 -9.28 4.31
N GLN A 60 9.48 -10.47 4.60
CA GLN A 60 10.46 -11.16 3.76
C GLN A 60 9.81 -12.00 2.66
N THR A 61 8.56 -12.41 2.86
CA THR A 61 7.78 -13.23 1.92
C THR A 61 6.71 -12.42 1.19
N ASP A 62 6.67 -11.10 1.38
CA ASP A 62 5.87 -10.19 0.57
C ASP A 62 6.85 -9.31 -0.24
N PRO A 63 6.92 -9.48 -1.57
CA PRO A 63 7.94 -8.85 -2.40
C PRO A 63 7.79 -7.33 -2.49
N TYR A 64 6.62 -6.80 -2.13
CA TYR A 64 6.31 -5.38 -2.18
C TYR A 64 6.16 -4.75 -0.79
N ALA A 65 6.26 -5.54 0.28
CA ALA A 65 6.04 -5.09 1.65
C ALA A 65 6.75 -3.78 1.99
N SER A 66 8.05 -3.68 1.70
CA SER A 66 8.84 -2.49 2.02
C SER A 66 8.36 -1.22 1.32
N TYR A 67 7.78 -1.34 0.12
CA TYR A 67 7.26 -0.24 -0.68
C TYR A 67 5.85 0.19 -0.24
N LEU A 68 5.11 -0.72 0.37
CA LEU A 68 3.73 -0.49 0.83
C LEU A 68 3.66 0.04 2.28
N ARG A 69 4.78 0.49 2.85
CA ARG A 69 4.81 1.13 4.17
C ARG A 69 4.41 2.59 4.11
N ALA A 70 3.45 3.00 4.91
CA ALA A 70 3.24 4.39 5.28
C ALA A 70 4.20 4.77 6.42
N GLN A 71 4.83 5.93 6.32
CA GLN A 71 5.88 6.38 7.23
C GLN A 71 5.61 7.74 7.87
N VAL A 72 4.64 8.50 7.35
CA VAL A 72 4.20 9.73 7.98
C VAL A 72 3.49 9.34 9.30
N PRO A 73 3.96 9.80 10.47
CA PRO A 73 3.25 9.56 11.70
C PRO A 73 1.91 10.32 11.70
N LEU A 74 0.88 9.76 12.33
CA LEU A 74 -0.43 10.42 12.46
C LEU A 74 -0.28 11.79 13.13
N GLN A 75 -0.58 12.86 12.38
CA GLN A 75 -0.42 14.22 12.85
C GLN A 75 -1.56 14.65 13.78
N SER A 76 -1.23 15.39 14.82
CA SER A 76 -2.24 15.97 15.70
C SER A 76 -2.96 17.14 15.05
N ARG A 77 -4.27 17.22 15.25
CA ARG A 77 -5.09 18.35 14.82
C ARG A 77 -5.12 19.43 15.89
N ILE A 78 -5.17 20.69 15.47
CA ILE A 78 -5.35 21.81 16.38
C ILE A 78 -6.73 21.75 17.07
N ALA A 79 -6.80 22.27 18.28
CA ALA A 79 -8.05 22.38 19.02
C ALA A 79 -9.13 23.14 18.22
N ARG A 80 -10.39 22.78 18.43
CA ARG A 80 -11.53 23.50 17.84
C ARG A 80 -11.49 24.98 18.24
N ASP A 81 -11.65 25.83 17.24
CA ASP A 81 -11.85 27.27 17.41
C ASP A 81 -13.13 27.68 16.66
N SER A 82 -14.19 28.02 17.39
CA SER A 82 -15.46 28.46 16.82
C SER A 82 -15.35 29.79 16.06
N GLY A 83 -14.36 30.64 16.37
CA GLY A 83 -14.09 31.89 15.67
C GLY A 83 -13.63 31.70 14.23
N THR A 84 -13.08 30.53 13.91
CA THR A 84 -12.66 30.13 12.54
C THR A 84 -13.76 29.44 11.74
N GLN A 85 -14.92 29.16 12.33
CA GLN A 85 -15.99 28.42 11.65
C GLN A 85 -17.03 29.34 11.03
N ILE A 86 -17.57 28.92 9.89
CA ILE A 86 -18.70 29.57 9.21
C ILE A 86 -19.92 29.50 10.12
N ARG A 87 -20.30 28.28 10.51
CA ARG A 87 -21.31 28.01 11.53
C ARG A 87 -20.64 27.90 12.89
N ARG A 88 -20.66 28.99 13.67
CA ARG A 88 -19.97 29.07 14.97
C ARG A 88 -20.50 28.07 16.01
N ASN A 89 -21.75 27.64 15.87
CA ASN A 89 -22.41 26.72 16.81
C ASN A 89 -22.01 25.25 16.58
N LEU A 90 -21.53 24.88 15.37
CA LEU A 90 -21.06 23.51 15.09
C LEU A 90 -20.01 23.07 16.10
N ASP A 91 -20.34 22.13 16.97
CA ASP A 91 -19.53 21.79 18.14
C ASP A 91 -18.31 20.91 17.81
N GLY A 92 -18.29 20.31 16.63
CA GLY A 92 -17.22 19.46 16.11
C GLY A 92 -16.94 18.19 16.91
N LYS A 93 -17.88 17.75 17.75
CA LYS A 93 -17.71 16.53 18.56
C LYS A 93 -17.88 15.26 17.75
N ALA A 94 -18.86 15.26 16.84
CA ALA A 94 -19.11 14.13 15.96
C ALA A 94 -17.92 13.90 15.01
N GLU A 95 -17.58 12.63 14.82
CA GLU A 95 -16.54 12.19 13.90
C GLU A 95 -17.14 11.73 12.57
N VAL A 96 -16.34 11.77 11.52
CA VAL A 96 -16.71 11.33 10.19
C VAL A 96 -15.79 10.19 9.75
N MET A 97 -16.38 9.03 9.51
CA MET A 97 -15.71 7.96 8.79
C MET A 97 -16.02 8.06 7.31
N LEU A 98 -15.00 7.92 6.47
CA LEU A 98 -15.08 7.96 5.02
C LEU A 98 -14.60 6.63 4.44
N MET A 99 -15.52 5.87 3.86
CA MET A 99 -15.22 4.60 3.19
C MET A 99 -15.33 4.79 1.69
N GLN A 100 -14.24 4.66 0.94
CA GLN A 100 -14.26 4.92 -0.50
C GLN A 100 -13.07 4.31 -1.23
N GLY A 101 -13.09 4.33 -2.56
CA GLY A 101 -11.93 3.96 -3.38
C GLY A 101 -10.75 4.94 -3.16
N ASP A 102 -9.53 4.44 -3.25
CA ASP A 102 -8.31 5.23 -3.20
C ASP A 102 -8.06 5.92 -4.55
N TYR A 103 -7.36 5.30 -5.50
CA TYR A 103 -7.17 5.77 -6.88
C TYR A 103 -8.28 5.34 -7.83
N GLY A 104 -9.20 4.48 -7.36
CA GLY A 104 -10.35 4.00 -8.12
C GLY A 104 -10.93 2.75 -7.48
N ASN A 105 -11.49 1.86 -8.29
CA ASN A 105 -12.02 0.55 -7.90
C ASN A 105 -11.40 -0.54 -8.78
N SER A 106 -10.07 -0.55 -8.95
CA SER A 106 -9.39 -1.61 -9.69
C SER A 106 -9.09 -2.75 -8.73
N PHE A 107 -9.54 -3.96 -9.06
CA PHE A 107 -9.28 -5.13 -8.22
C PHE A 107 -7.87 -5.69 -8.42
N PHE A 108 -7.21 -5.29 -9.50
CA PHE A 108 -5.85 -5.65 -9.85
C PHE A 108 -4.96 -4.42 -9.84
N GLY A 109 -3.72 -4.60 -9.37
CA GLY A 109 -2.70 -3.57 -9.51
C GLY A 109 -2.94 -2.33 -8.65
N ASN A 110 -3.28 -2.50 -7.37
CA ASN A 110 -3.37 -1.40 -6.41
C ASN A 110 -1.97 -0.85 -6.09
N PHE A 111 -1.52 0.09 -6.91
CA PHE A 111 -0.20 0.71 -6.84
C PHE A 111 -0.15 1.85 -5.83
N ARG A 112 1.05 2.12 -5.29
CA ARG A 112 1.30 3.30 -4.45
C ARG A 112 1.21 4.61 -5.24
N ASP A 113 1.77 4.59 -6.44
CA ASP A 113 1.82 5.68 -7.41
C ASP A 113 1.94 5.13 -8.83
N ASN A 114 1.49 5.90 -9.82
CA ASN A 114 1.58 5.51 -11.23
C ASN A 114 1.47 6.71 -12.18
N ASP A 115 1.80 6.47 -13.45
CA ASP A 115 1.57 7.42 -14.54
C ASP A 115 0.06 7.60 -14.79
N GLY A 116 -0.35 8.83 -15.12
CA GLY A 116 -1.72 9.20 -15.43
C GLY A 116 -2.32 10.21 -14.45
N PHE A 117 -3.22 11.05 -14.94
CA PHE A 117 -3.90 12.09 -14.16
C PHE A 117 -5.25 11.62 -13.59
N ALA A 118 -5.97 10.75 -14.31
CA ALA A 118 -7.34 10.36 -13.97
C ALA A 118 -7.47 9.24 -12.93
N ASN A 119 -6.79 9.38 -11.80
CA ASN A 119 -7.01 8.59 -10.60
C ASN A 119 -7.74 9.46 -9.56
N ASN A 120 -8.50 8.85 -8.66
CA ASN A 120 -9.15 9.60 -7.58
C ASN A 120 -8.10 10.13 -6.59
N VAL A 121 -8.18 11.43 -6.26
CA VAL A 121 -7.33 12.10 -5.27
C VAL A 121 -8.20 12.92 -4.32
N LEU A 122 -8.30 12.49 -3.05
CA LEU A 122 -9.17 13.15 -2.06
C LEU A 122 -8.63 14.53 -1.67
N ASN A 123 -9.45 15.58 -1.82
CA ASN A 123 -9.07 16.95 -1.49
C ASN A 123 -9.60 17.46 -0.13
N PHE A 124 -10.39 16.65 0.58
CA PHE A 124 -11.25 17.10 1.68
C PHE A 124 -10.98 16.44 3.05
N TRP A 125 -9.73 16.08 3.33
CA TRP A 125 -9.31 15.45 4.59
C TRP A 125 -9.72 16.20 5.86
N GLN A 126 -9.88 17.52 5.79
CA GLN A 126 -10.28 18.38 6.92
C GLN A 126 -11.64 18.04 7.52
N TYR A 127 -12.48 17.29 6.80
CA TYR A 127 -13.81 16.86 7.25
C TYR A 127 -13.87 15.38 7.66
N VAL A 128 -12.77 14.64 7.55
CA VAL A 128 -12.69 13.19 7.77
C VAL A 128 -11.91 12.93 9.06
N ASP A 129 -12.28 11.93 9.84
CA ASP A 129 -11.54 11.46 11.04
C ASP A 129 -10.97 10.05 10.84
N TYR A 130 -11.69 9.22 10.08
CA TYR A 130 -11.28 7.87 9.70
C TYR A 130 -11.43 7.69 8.19
N TRP A 131 -10.44 7.11 7.53
CA TRP A 131 -10.50 6.70 6.14
C TRP A 131 -10.27 5.20 6.02
N SER A 132 -11.07 4.54 5.17
CA SER A 132 -10.97 3.10 4.91
C SER A 132 -11.11 2.86 3.41
N PRO A 133 -10.22 2.08 2.77
CA PRO A 133 -10.39 1.68 1.38
C PRO A 133 -11.62 0.79 1.24
N TRP A 134 -12.38 0.99 0.17
CA TRP A 134 -13.58 0.19 -0.12
C TRP A 134 -13.68 -0.20 -1.60
N HIS A 135 -12.72 -1.00 -2.07
CA HIS A 135 -12.74 -1.63 -3.40
C HIS A 135 -12.55 -3.14 -3.32
N GLY A 136 -11.79 -3.63 -2.34
CA GLY A 136 -11.34 -5.03 -2.32
C GLY A 136 -10.25 -5.26 -3.37
N SER A 137 -9.45 -6.30 -3.15
CA SER A 137 -8.31 -6.62 -4.00
C SER A 137 -8.34 -8.11 -4.35
N ALA A 138 -7.99 -8.44 -5.60
CA ALA A 138 -7.76 -9.83 -6.01
C ALA A 138 -6.62 -10.42 -5.17
N THR A 139 -6.72 -11.70 -4.82
CA THR A 139 -5.70 -12.36 -3.99
C THR A 139 -4.34 -12.41 -4.68
N ALA A 140 -3.26 -12.56 -3.90
CA ALA A 140 -1.92 -12.72 -4.45
C ALA A 140 -1.86 -13.86 -5.50
N ARG A 141 -1.01 -13.69 -6.51
CA ARG A 141 -0.80 -14.60 -7.65
C ARG A 141 -2.00 -14.86 -8.57
N THR A 142 -3.17 -14.26 -8.31
CA THR A 142 -4.31 -14.32 -9.23
C THR A 142 -3.95 -13.69 -10.58
N PRO A 143 -4.07 -14.42 -11.71
CA PRO A 143 -3.79 -13.88 -13.03
C PRO A 143 -4.79 -12.78 -13.44
N GLU A 144 -4.27 -11.65 -13.91
CA GLU A 144 -5.11 -10.53 -14.40
C GLU A 144 -5.97 -10.94 -15.61
N ALA A 145 -5.54 -11.93 -16.39
CA ALA A 145 -6.29 -12.48 -17.51
C ALA A 145 -7.66 -13.08 -17.13
N LEU A 146 -7.91 -13.33 -15.83
CA LEU A 146 -9.22 -13.76 -15.32
C LEU A 146 -10.23 -12.60 -15.22
N TYR A 147 -9.77 -11.35 -15.29
CA TYR A 147 -10.60 -10.18 -15.18
C TYR A 147 -10.71 -9.43 -16.51
N ASP A 148 -11.93 -9.35 -17.00
CA ASP A 148 -12.29 -8.41 -18.07
C ASP A 148 -13.35 -7.44 -17.53
N PRO A 149 -13.01 -6.18 -17.21
CA PRO A 149 -13.96 -5.22 -16.68
C PRO A 149 -15.14 -4.92 -17.64
N ALA A 150 -14.97 -5.13 -18.96
CA ALA A 150 -16.01 -4.84 -19.94
C ALA A 150 -17.12 -5.91 -19.97
N THR A 151 -16.80 -7.16 -19.63
CA THR A 151 -17.72 -8.31 -19.74
C THR A 151 -17.98 -9.02 -18.43
N SER A 152 -17.14 -8.81 -17.42
CA SER A 152 -17.30 -9.45 -16.12
C SER A 152 -18.45 -8.77 -15.36
N ASP A 153 -19.48 -9.53 -15.00
CA ASP A 153 -20.50 -9.07 -14.06
C ASP A 153 -19.90 -9.07 -12.64
N TRP A 154 -20.14 -8.00 -11.87
CA TRP A 154 -19.68 -7.89 -10.48
C TRP A 154 -20.21 -9.01 -9.57
N ARG A 155 -21.34 -9.63 -9.94
CA ARG A 155 -21.96 -10.77 -9.25
C ARG A 155 -21.25 -12.11 -9.53
N THR A 156 -20.47 -12.18 -10.60
CA THR A 156 -19.75 -13.38 -11.03
C THR A 156 -18.36 -13.01 -11.50
N ARG A 157 -17.59 -12.36 -10.64
CA ARG A 157 -16.17 -12.14 -10.84
C ARG A 157 -15.49 -13.51 -10.79
N ASN A 158 -14.83 -13.93 -11.87
CA ASN A 158 -14.20 -15.25 -12.00
C ASN A 158 -12.80 -15.32 -11.34
N PHE A 159 -12.60 -14.56 -10.27
CA PHE A 159 -11.36 -14.52 -9.50
C PHE A 159 -11.68 -14.29 -8.02
N GLU A 160 -10.75 -14.65 -7.14
CA GLU A 160 -10.95 -14.58 -5.69
C GLU A 160 -10.56 -13.21 -5.12
N PHE A 161 -11.42 -12.66 -4.26
CA PHE A 161 -11.12 -11.48 -3.46
C PHE A 161 -10.52 -11.86 -2.13
N GLY A 162 -9.51 -11.11 -1.68
CA GLY A 162 -9.00 -11.23 -0.32
C GLY A 162 -10.03 -10.78 0.73
N ILE A 163 -9.91 -11.35 1.94
CA ILE A 163 -10.69 -10.96 3.12
C ILE A 163 -10.19 -9.62 3.69
N VAL A 164 -8.87 -9.42 3.66
CA VAL A 164 -8.24 -8.20 4.16
C VAL A 164 -7.74 -7.36 3.01
N ASP A 165 -8.20 -6.11 2.99
CA ASP A 165 -7.75 -5.06 2.09
C ASP A 165 -7.00 -4.02 2.92
N ILE A 166 -5.68 -3.98 2.76
CA ILE A 166 -4.86 -2.99 3.47
C ILE A 166 -4.97 -1.62 2.77
N PRO A 167 -4.88 -0.52 3.54
CA PRO A 167 -4.91 0.81 2.96
C PRO A 167 -3.71 1.08 2.04
N ASN A 168 -3.94 1.80 0.95
CA ASN A 168 -2.85 2.29 0.12
C ASN A 168 -1.90 3.18 0.91
N ALA A 169 -0.61 2.94 0.79
CA ALA A 169 0.40 3.59 1.60
C ALA A 169 0.54 5.09 1.32
N ALA A 170 0.37 5.52 0.07
CA ALA A 170 0.39 6.94 -0.30
C ALA A 170 -0.84 7.67 0.28
N TYR A 171 -2.00 7.03 0.24
CA TYR A 171 -3.22 7.52 0.87
C TYR A 171 -3.11 7.57 2.39
N THR A 172 -2.50 6.56 3.01
CA THR A 172 -2.26 6.53 4.46
C THR A 172 -1.32 7.65 4.88
N ASN A 173 -0.23 7.88 4.13
CA ASN A 173 0.65 9.02 4.35
C ASN A 173 -0.10 10.36 4.23
N ALA A 174 -0.95 10.52 3.21
CA ALA A 174 -1.78 11.72 3.05
C ALA A 174 -2.80 11.88 4.20
N ALA A 175 -3.46 10.81 4.62
CA ALA A 175 -4.38 10.78 5.74
C ALA A 175 -3.68 11.19 7.04
N HIS A 176 -2.55 10.57 7.37
CA HIS A 176 -1.75 10.87 8.55
C HIS A 176 -1.24 12.29 8.56
N ARG A 177 -0.75 12.79 7.40
CA ARG A 177 -0.33 14.19 7.23
C ARG A 177 -1.47 15.16 7.56
N ASN A 178 -2.72 14.78 7.31
CA ASN A 178 -3.92 15.56 7.62
C ASN A 178 -4.60 15.17 8.96
N GLY A 179 -3.95 14.34 9.78
CA GLY A 179 -4.45 13.89 11.08
C GLY A 179 -5.70 13.02 11.01
N VAL A 180 -5.81 12.21 9.96
CA VAL A 180 -6.88 11.22 9.73
C VAL A 180 -6.32 9.84 9.98
N LYS A 181 -7.06 9.00 10.71
CA LYS A 181 -6.70 7.60 10.88
C LYS A 181 -6.99 6.82 9.60
N SER A 182 -6.04 6.03 9.12
CA SER A 182 -6.20 5.12 7.99
C SER A 182 -6.41 3.71 8.52
N ILE A 183 -7.51 3.04 8.15
CA ILE A 183 -7.82 1.69 8.67
C ILE A 183 -8.09 0.73 7.52
N GLY A 184 -7.64 -0.53 7.66
CA GLY A 184 -7.90 -1.58 6.68
C GLY A 184 -9.32 -2.11 6.78
N THR A 185 -9.75 -2.84 5.75
CA THR A 185 -11.08 -3.48 5.71
C THR A 185 -10.91 -4.98 5.87
N ILE A 186 -11.65 -5.57 6.81
CA ILE A 186 -11.84 -7.01 6.96
C ILE A 186 -13.27 -7.32 6.53
N TYR A 187 -13.44 -8.09 5.46
CA TYR A 187 -14.76 -8.32 4.87
C TYR A 187 -15.02 -9.78 4.60
N PHE A 188 -15.91 -10.38 5.40
CA PHE A 188 -16.43 -11.73 5.21
C PHE A 188 -17.82 -11.65 4.58
N ASP A 189 -17.94 -12.21 3.36
CA ASP A 189 -19.21 -12.30 2.64
C ASP A 189 -19.29 -13.63 1.88
N PRO A 190 -20.17 -14.56 2.29
CA PRO A 190 -20.30 -15.85 1.62
C PRO A 190 -20.84 -15.77 0.17
N ALA A 191 -21.34 -14.61 -0.27
CA ALA A 191 -21.78 -14.37 -1.64
C ALA A 191 -20.63 -13.94 -2.57
N PHE A 192 -19.71 -13.08 -2.10
CA PHE A 192 -18.60 -12.55 -2.93
C PHE A 192 -17.22 -13.14 -2.60
N ARG A 193 -17.08 -13.77 -1.44
CA ARG A 193 -15.87 -14.48 -0.97
C ARG A 193 -16.21 -15.89 -0.51
N PRO A 194 -16.86 -16.70 -1.37
CA PRO A 194 -17.21 -18.05 -0.99
C PRO A 194 -15.95 -18.86 -0.67
N GLY A 195 -15.99 -19.66 0.40
CA GLY A 195 -14.82 -20.42 0.83
C GLY A 195 -13.91 -19.73 1.84
N LEU A 196 -14.09 -18.43 2.07
CA LEU A 196 -13.25 -17.65 3.00
C LEU A 196 -14.07 -17.29 4.23
N THR A 197 -14.04 -18.14 5.25
CA THR A 197 -14.89 -18.01 6.46
C THR A 197 -14.16 -17.44 7.67
N PHE A 198 -14.88 -16.69 8.51
CA PHE A 198 -14.37 -16.17 9.79
C PHE A 198 -13.95 -17.29 10.76
N ALA A 199 -14.57 -18.48 10.64
CA ALA A 199 -14.29 -19.59 11.54
C ALA A 199 -12.81 -20.01 11.52
N GLU A 200 -12.13 -19.87 10.38
CA GLU A 200 -10.70 -20.17 10.21
C GLU A 200 -9.79 -19.16 10.94
N ALA A 201 -10.28 -17.97 11.29
CA ALA A 201 -9.49 -16.94 11.96
C ALA A 201 -9.17 -17.29 13.43
N PHE A 202 -9.86 -18.28 14.00
CA PHE A 202 -9.78 -18.63 15.42
C PHE A 202 -8.74 -19.70 15.78
N ASP A 203 -7.87 -20.08 14.84
CA ASP A 203 -6.74 -20.96 15.17
C ASP A 203 -5.82 -20.25 16.19
N LYS A 204 -5.48 -20.95 17.27
CA LYS A 204 -4.64 -20.44 18.34
C LYS A 204 -3.18 -20.81 18.11
N ASP A 205 -2.27 -19.93 18.55
CA ASP A 205 -0.86 -20.30 18.69
C ASP A 205 -0.73 -21.17 19.95
N PRO A 206 -0.19 -22.41 19.85
CA PRO A 206 0.07 -23.24 21.02
C PRO A 206 1.05 -22.60 22.03
N ASN A 207 1.80 -21.56 21.64
CA ASN A 207 2.79 -20.86 22.46
C ASN A 207 2.38 -19.44 22.88
N SER A 208 1.19 -18.96 22.52
CA SER A 208 0.71 -17.61 22.88
C SER A 208 -0.72 -17.64 23.43
N GLU A 209 -1.15 -16.55 24.07
CA GLU A 209 -2.54 -16.38 24.52
C GLU A 209 -3.47 -15.89 23.38
N GLY A 210 -2.92 -15.59 22.20
CA GLY A 210 -3.59 -14.98 21.06
C GLY A 210 -4.03 -15.95 19.96
N TYR A 211 -4.71 -15.40 18.97
CA TYR A 211 -5.03 -16.10 17.72
C TYR A 211 -3.96 -15.79 16.68
N ILE A 212 -3.52 -16.79 15.92
CA ILE A 212 -2.42 -16.64 14.94
C ILE A 212 -2.73 -15.49 13.96
N ILE A 213 -3.95 -15.46 13.43
CA ILE A 213 -4.38 -14.41 12.51
C ILE A 213 -4.44 -13.03 13.20
N ALA A 214 -4.92 -12.95 14.44
CA ALA A 214 -5.01 -11.68 15.15
C ALA A 214 -3.61 -11.08 15.41
N GLU A 215 -2.61 -11.92 15.72
CA GLU A 215 -1.23 -11.50 15.86
C GLU A 215 -0.65 -10.95 14.55
N LYS A 216 -0.92 -11.65 13.44
CA LYS A 216 -0.46 -11.24 12.12
C LYS A 216 -1.13 -9.95 11.63
N LEU A 217 -2.42 -9.76 11.92
CA LEU A 217 -3.10 -8.48 11.66
C LEU A 217 -2.44 -7.32 12.44
N VAL A 218 -2.05 -7.54 13.69
CA VAL A 218 -1.31 -6.54 14.47
C VAL A 218 0.08 -6.27 13.87
N GLU A 219 0.77 -7.30 13.41
CA GLU A 219 2.06 -7.19 12.73
C GLU A 219 1.93 -6.37 11.43
N MET A 220 0.96 -6.70 10.58
CA MET A 220 0.69 -6.01 9.31
C MET A 220 0.34 -4.54 9.55
N ALA A 221 -0.58 -4.23 10.47
CA ALA A 221 -0.96 -2.84 10.78
C ALA A 221 0.25 -2.00 11.20
N ARG A 222 1.11 -2.55 12.05
CA ARG A 222 2.33 -1.87 12.52
C ARG A 222 3.39 -1.74 11.44
N TYR A 223 3.58 -2.77 10.62
CA TYR A 223 4.59 -2.76 9.57
C TYR A 223 4.22 -1.82 8.43
N PHE A 224 2.97 -1.89 7.96
CA PHE A 224 2.45 -1.02 6.90
C PHE A 224 2.08 0.37 7.39
N GLY A 225 1.95 0.58 8.71
CA GLY A 225 1.78 1.88 9.33
C GLY A 225 0.35 2.44 9.24
N PHE A 226 -0.67 1.58 9.34
CA PHE A 226 -2.08 1.99 9.42
C PHE A 226 -2.67 1.69 10.81
N ASP A 227 -3.80 2.32 11.16
CA ASP A 227 -4.26 2.50 12.54
C ASP A 227 -5.21 1.42 13.08
N GLY A 228 -5.61 0.45 12.25
CA GLY A 228 -6.52 -0.62 12.66
C GLY A 228 -7.45 -1.11 11.56
N TYR A 229 -8.64 -1.60 11.93
CA TYR A 229 -9.51 -2.36 11.04
C TYR A 229 -11.00 -2.04 11.19
N PHE A 230 -11.67 -1.88 10.06
CA PHE A 230 -13.13 -1.98 9.94
C PHE A 230 -13.52 -3.42 9.63
N LEU A 231 -14.45 -3.97 10.40
CA LEU A 231 -14.96 -5.33 10.24
C LEU A 231 -16.37 -5.31 9.64
N ASN A 232 -16.49 -5.84 8.43
CA ASN A 232 -17.75 -6.23 7.83
C ASN A 232 -17.93 -7.76 7.92
N GLU A 233 -18.73 -8.20 8.89
CA GLU A 233 -19.04 -9.62 9.11
C GLU A 233 -20.48 -9.89 8.66
N GLU A 234 -20.63 -10.50 7.48
CA GLU A 234 -21.93 -10.82 6.86
C GLU A 234 -22.29 -12.32 6.97
N GLU A 235 -21.45 -13.14 7.61
CA GLU A 235 -21.73 -14.59 7.79
C GLU A 235 -22.65 -14.87 8.99
N GLY A 236 -22.71 -13.96 9.96
CA GLY A 236 -23.52 -14.10 11.18
C GLY A 236 -22.76 -14.73 12.35
N ASN A 237 -21.42 -14.76 12.31
CA ASN A 237 -20.56 -15.41 13.29
C ASN A 237 -20.33 -14.62 14.59
N LEU A 238 -20.97 -13.47 14.77
CA LEU A 238 -20.84 -12.62 15.97
C LEU A 238 -21.21 -13.32 17.30
N ARG A 239 -21.93 -14.45 17.24
CA ARG A 239 -22.31 -15.25 18.41
C ARG A 239 -21.28 -16.30 18.80
N ASP A 240 -20.28 -16.56 17.95
CA ASP A 240 -19.20 -17.47 18.28
C ASP A 240 -18.45 -16.96 19.53
N PRO A 241 -18.28 -17.77 20.58
CA PRO A 241 -17.61 -17.34 21.81
C PRO A 241 -16.16 -16.89 21.59
N ARG A 242 -15.52 -17.31 20.49
CA ARG A 242 -14.14 -16.96 20.11
C ARG A 242 -14.03 -15.57 19.48
N PHE A 243 -15.13 -15.04 18.95
CA PHE A 243 -15.19 -13.73 18.29
C PHE A 243 -14.74 -12.58 19.19
N LYS A 244 -15.30 -12.50 20.41
CA LYS A 244 -15.00 -11.40 21.33
C LYS A 244 -13.53 -11.39 21.78
N PRO A 245 -12.93 -12.52 22.22
CA PRO A 245 -11.50 -12.56 22.50
C PRO A 245 -10.63 -12.20 21.29
N PHE A 246 -11.02 -12.60 20.07
CA PHE A 246 -10.26 -12.27 18.86
C PHE A 246 -10.21 -10.77 18.62
N MET A 247 -11.37 -10.11 18.64
CA MET A 247 -11.44 -8.66 18.42
C MET A 247 -10.82 -7.89 19.58
N SER A 248 -11.04 -8.34 20.83
CA SER A 248 -10.41 -7.77 22.02
C SER A 248 -8.89 -7.80 21.95
N TYR A 249 -8.30 -8.86 21.37
CA TYR A 249 -6.87 -8.92 21.13
C TYR A 249 -6.40 -7.75 20.27
N LEU A 250 -7.03 -7.52 19.11
CA LEU A 250 -6.69 -6.41 18.19
C LEU A 250 -6.77 -5.05 18.90
N THR A 251 -7.90 -4.77 19.57
CA THR A 251 -8.11 -3.51 20.29
C THR A 251 -7.10 -3.32 21.42
N SER A 252 -6.80 -4.39 22.18
CA SER A 252 -5.81 -4.35 23.28
C SER A 252 -4.38 -4.02 22.83
N LYS A 253 -4.06 -4.23 21.54
CA LYS A 253 -2.77 -3.86 20.94
C LYS A 253 -2.72 -2.42 20.45
N GLY A 254 -3.77 -1.64 20.68
CA GLY A 254 -3.86 -0.21 20.35
C GLY A 254 -4.40 0.07 18.95
N LEU A 255 -4.92 -0.94 18.25
CA LEU A 255 -5.56 -0.76 16.95
C LEU A 255 -6.99 -0.25 17.13
N TYR A 256 -7.39 0.70 16.29
CA TYR A 256 -8.79 1.08 16.20
C TYR A 256 -9.60 -0.01 15.50
N THR A 257 -10.71 -0.40 16.11
CA THR A 257 -11.56 -1.50 15.66
C THR A 257 -13.01 -1.04 15.62
N GLN A 258 -13.63 -1.18 14.45
CA GLN A 258 -15.05 -0.84 14.26
C GLN A 258 -15.78 -2.00 13.60
N TRP A 259 -17.02 -2.25 14.03
CA TRP A 259 -17.87 -3.29 13.46
C TRP A 259 -19.13 -2.75 12.78
N TYR A 260 -19.48 -3.34 11.64
CA TYR A 260 -20.71 -3.08 10.92
C TYR A 260 -21.89 -3.93 11.39
N THR A 261 -23.00 -3.29 11.76
CA THR A 261 -24.21 -3.96 12.27
C THR A 261 -25.01 -4.81 11.26
N ASN A 262 -24.54 -4.97 10.02
CA ASN A 262 -25.22 -5.61 8.89
C ASN A 262 -26.61 -5.04 8.56
N SER A 263 -27.62 -5.42 9.32
CA SER A 263 -29.05 -5.25 9.02
C SER A 263 -29.77 -4.28 9.96
N SER A 264 -29.20 -3.96 11.13
CA SER A 264 -29.90 -3.21 12.16
C SER A 264 -29.31 -1.81 12.37
N GLY A 265 -30.06 -0.77 11.98
CA GLY A 265 -29.66 0.63 12.14
C GLY A 265 -29.76 1.23 13.55
N SER A 266 -30.09 0.44 14.60
CA SER A 266 -30.26 0.95 15.97
C SER A 266 -29.20 0.44 16.94
N PHE A 267 -28.90 1.19 18.00
CA PHE A 267 -28.04 0.75 19.09
C PHE A 267 -28.86 0.25 20.29
N SER A 268 -28.36 -0.76 21.01
CA SER A 268 -29.03 -1.34 22.18
C SER A 268 -28.02 -1.86 23.22
N THR A 269 -28.47 -2.12 24.44
CA THR A 269 -27.65 -2.74 25.51
C THR A 269 -27.14 -4.14 25.13
N SER A 270 -27.81 -4.86 24.22
CA SER A 270 -27.25 -6.12 23.71
C SER A 270 -26.04 -5.88 22.81
N LYS A 271 -26.04 -4.80 22.01
CA LYS A 271 -24.94 -4.45 21.12
C LYS A 271 -23.76 -3.85 21.87
N SER A 272 -23.98 -3.16 23.00
CA SER A 272 -22.88 -2.67 23.83
C SER A 272 -21.98 -3.80 24.35
N ASN A 273 -22.48 -5.04 24.47
CA ASN A 273 -21.67 -6.20 24.83
C ASN A 273 -20.64 -6.64 23.77
N LEU A 274 -20.72 -6.11 22.55
CA LEU A 274 -19.71 -6.30 21.49
C LEU A 274 -18.66 -5.18 21.48
N LEU A 275 -18.90 -4.07 22.18
CA LEU A 275 -17.91 -3.01 22.36
C LEU A 275 -17.16 -3.19 23.70
N ASP A 276 -17.91 -3.50 24.78
CA ASP A 276 -17.42 -3.58 26.17
C ASP A 276 -16.51 -2.40 26.55
N HIS A 277 -17.00 -1.18 26.33
CA HIS A 277 -16.30 0.08 26.60
C HIS A 277 -14.91 0.17 25.95
N GLY A 278 -14.79 -0.29 24.70
CA GLY A 278 -13.52 -0.26 23.97
C GLY A 278 -12.59 -1.43 24.32
N LYS A 279 -13.04 -2.44 25.05
CA LYS A 279 -12.23 -3.64 25.33
C LYS A 279 -12.33 -4.69 24.24
N ILE A 280 -13.44 -4.74 23.50
CA ILE A 280 -13.65 -5.68 22.39
C ILE A 280 -13.57 -4.93 21.06
N MET A 281 -14.23 -3.78 20.96
CA MET A 281 -14.20 -2.90 19.79
C MET A 281 -14.39 -1.45 20.24
N ASP A 282 -13.77 -0.50 19.53
CA ASP A 282 -13.86 0.92 19.84
C ASP A 282 -15.23 1.51 19.50
N SER A 283 -15.81 1.11 18.36
CA SER A 283 -17.05 1.70 17.87
C SER A 283 -17.86 0.78 16.97
N VAL A 284 -19.07 1.22 16.62
CA VAL A 284 -20.00 0.52 15.75
C VAL A 284 -20.47 1.41 14.61
N PHE A 285 -20.48 0.84 13.40
CA PHE A 285 -21.17 1.36 12.22
C PHE A 285 -22.61 0.83 12.20
N LEU A 286 -23.56 1.72 12.45
CA LEU A 286 -24.99 1.44 12.37
C LEU A 286 -25.46 1.47 10.92
N ASN A 287 -26.13 0.40 10.49
CA ASN A 287 -26.65 0.23 9.14
C ASN A 287 -27.59 1.39 8.73
N TYR A 288 -27.70 1.60 7.42
CA TYR A 288 -28.42 2.70 6.78
C TYR A 288 -29.92 2.77 7.07
N THR A 289 -30.49 1.73 7.71
CA THR A 289 -31.90 1.68 8.17
C THR A 289 -32.16 2.46 9.47
N TRP A 290 -31.16 3.18 9.99
CA TRP A 290 -31.26 3.96 11.22
C TRP A 290 -32.31 5.09 11.24
N PRO A 291 -32.73 5.75 10.14
CA PRO A 291 -33.62 6.89 10.22
C PRO A 291 -34.94 6.60 10.95
N GLY A 292 -35.15 7.27 12.09
CA GLY A 292 -36.26 7.05 13.02
C GLY A 292 -35.83 6.41 14.35
N SER A 293 -34.62 5.87 14.44
CA SER A 293 -34.07 5.22 15.65
C SER A 293 -32.90 5.96 16.30
N GLN A 294 -32.43 7.05 15.69
CA GLN A 294 -31.22 7.75 16.12
C GLN A 294 -31.30 8.29 17.55
N ASP A 295 -32.43 8.89 17.95
CA ASP A 295 -32.57 9.44 19.30
C ASP A 295 -32.58 8.34 20.37
N GLN A 296 -33.30 7.24 20.11
CA GLN A 296 -33.31 6.08 20.99
C GLN A 296 -31.92 5.44 21.11
N SER A 297 -31.20 5.34 20.00
CA SER A 297 -29.83 4.78 19.96
C SER A 297 -28.85 5.64 20.77
N VAL A 298 -28.94 6.98 20.64
CA VAL A 298 -28.15 7.94 21.41
C VAL A 298 -28.46 7.84 22.91
N VAL A 299 -29.74 7.73 23.29
CA VAL A 299 -30.14 7.53 24.69
C VAL A 299 -29.61 6.20 25.22
N ALA A 300 -29.77 5.11 24.47
CA ALA A 300 -29.31 3.77 24.85
C ALA A 300 -27.79 3.72 25.04
N ALA A 301 -27.03 4.36 24.15
CA ALA A 301 -25.57 4.47 24.25
C ALA A 301 -25.16 5.20 25.54
N ARG A 302 -25.75 6.37 25.82
CA ARG A 302 -25.48 7.13 27.06
C ARG A 302 -25.86 6.35 28.31
N ALA A 303 -27.03 5.70 28.30
CA ALA A 303 -27.48 4.86 29.42
C ALA A 303 -26.55 3.67 29.66
N SER A 304 -25.87 3.20 28.61
CA SER A 304 -24.86 2.14 28.68
C SER A 304 -23.44 2.67 28.90
N GLY A 305 -23.26 3.96 29.21
CA GLY A 305 -21.96 4.57 29.54
C GLY A 305 -21.04 4.88 28.35
N TYR A 306 -21.59 5.02 27.14
CA TYR A 306 -20.82 5.39 25.94
C TYR A 306 -21.00 6.86 25.57
N ASP A 307 -19.96 7.47 25.00
CA ASP A 307 -20.09 8.72 24.25
C ASP A 307 -20.54 8.41 22.80
N PRO A 308 -21.75 8.82 22.39
CA PRO A 308 -22.25 8.56 21.04
C PRO A 308 -21.38 9.20 19.94
N HIS A 309 -20.62 10.26 20.23
CA HIS A 309 -19.73 10.89 19.24
C HIS A 309 -18.42 10.12 19.02
N LYS A 310 -18.17 9.06 19.79
CA LYS A 310 -16.96 8.20 19.63
C LYS A 310 -17.31 6.77 19.29
N SER A 311 -18.48 6.32 19.73
CA SER A 311 -18.86 4.90 19.66
C SER A 311 -19.91 4.59 18.61
N LEU A 312 -20.76 5.54 18.20
CA LEU A 312 -21.86 5.30 17.26
C LEU A 312 -21.65 6.08 15.96
N PHE A 313 -21.42 5.35 14.88
CA PHE A 313 -21.32 5.90 13.53
C PHE A 313 -22.58 5.54 12.74
N PHE A 314 -23.43 6.53 12.48
CA PHE A 314 -24.63 6.34 11.67
C PHE A 314 -24.28 6.31 10.19
N GLY A 315 -24.51 5.16 9.55
CA GLY A 315 -24.18 4.93 8.15
C GLY A 315 -25.02 5.76 7.20
N VAL A 316 -24.38 6.39 6.23
CA VAL A 316 -25.00 7.04 5.07
C VAL A 316 -24.62 6.24 3.84
N GLU A 317 -25.59 5.57 3.22
CA GLU A 317 -25.41 4.92 1.91
C GLU A 317 -25.29 6.04 0.86
N ALA A 318 -24.06 6.50 0.59
CA ALA A 318 -23.83 7.68 -0.25
C ALA A 318 -23.94 7.35 -1.75
N ASN A 319 -23.59 6.13 -2.15
CA ASN A 319 -23.64 5.69 -3.54
C ASN A 319 -25.08 5.69 -4.10
N GLN A 320 -26.00 5.01 -3.41
CA GLN A 320 -27.42 4.97 -3.72
C GLN A 320 -28.12 6.29 -3.41
N ALA A 321 -27.69 7.03 -2.39
CA ALA A 321 -28.28 8.32 -2.08
C ALA A 321 -28.12 9.35 -3.17
N ARG A 322 -26.94 9.37 -3.84
CA ARG A 322 -26.58 10.41 -4.80
C ARG A 322 -26.74 11.82 -4.19
N PHE A 323 -26.79 12.85 -5.03
CA PHE A 323 -27.09 14.21 -4.56
C PHE A 323 -28.60 14.46 -4.35
N ASP A 324 -29.45 13.65 -5.00
CA ASP A 324 -30.91 13.75 -4.94
C ASP A 324 -31.51 13.17 -3.65
N GLY A 325 -30.72 12.44 -2.86
CA GLY A 325 -31.12 11.90 -1.56
C GLY A 325 -32.07 10.70 -1.66
N LYS A 326 -32.00 9.94 -2.77
CA LYS A 326 -32.80 8.73 -3.01
C LYS A 326 -32.78 7.72 -1.86
N HIS A 327 -31.66 7.60 -1.16
CA HIS A 327 -31.55 6.77 0.04
C HIS A 327 -31.84 7.60 1.30
N SER A 328 -32.74 7.10 2.13
CA SER A 328 -33.27 7.84 3.29
C SER A 328 -32.22 8.20 4.35
N SER A 329 -31.12 7.44 4.45
CA SER A 329 -30.02 7.77 5.36
C SER A 329 -29.34 9.10 5.03
N ALA A 330 -29.34 9.53 3.76
CA ALA A 330 -28.78 10.81 3.35
C ALA A 330 -29.81 11.94 3.46
N SER A 331 -31.01 11.75 2.90
CA SER A 331 -32.07 12.78 2.93
C SER A 331 -32.62 13.04 4.35
N ARG A 332 -32.48 12.09 5.27
CA ARG A 332 -32.84 12.25 6.69
C ARG A 332 -31.65 12.47 7.61
N LEU A 333 -30.45 12.70 7.08
CA LEU A 333 -29.26 13.04 7.88
C LEU A 333 -29.52 14.21 8.87
N PRO A 334 -30.24 15.29 8.50
CA PRO A 334 -30.57 16.36 9.44
C PRO A 334 -31.36 15.92 10.69
N SER A 335 -32.02 14.77 10.67
CA SER A 335 -32.69 14.23 11.87
C SER A 335 -31.71 13.74 12.95
N LEU A 336 -30.42 13.59 12.62
CA LEU A 336 -29.34 13.33 13.56
C LEU A 336 -28.83 14.60 14.25
N TYR A 337 -29.19 15.79 13.74
CA TYR A 337 -28.76 17.05 14.34
C TYR A 337 -29.42 17.28 15.70
N LYS A 338 -28.73 18.01 16.57
CA LYS A 338 -29.30 18.49 17.84
C LYS A 338 -30.48 19.43 17.61
N SER A 339 -30.36 20.35 16.67
CA SER A 339 -31.44 21.19 16.15
C SER A 339 -31.12 21.64 14.73
N VAL A 340 -32.13 22.22 14.05
CA VAL A 340 -31.98 22.74 12.68
C VAL A 340 -31.14 24.01 12.61
N GLU A 341 -30.90 24.69 13.74
CA GLU A 341 -30.03 25.88 13.82
C GLU A 341 -28.59 25.53 14.17
N ASP A 342 -28.37 24.49 14.96
CA ASP A 342 -27.05 24.10 15.48
C ASP A 342 -26.27 23.23 14.48
N HIS A 343 -26.99 22.38 13.72
CA HIS A 343 -26.45 21.41 12.76
C HIS A 343 -25.46 20.38 13.33
N SER A 344 -25.07 20.44 14.61
CA SER A 344 -24.15 19.45 15.19
C SER A 344 -24.87 18.10 15.31
N PRO A 345 -24.30 17.01 14.77
CA PRO A 345 -24.85 15.68 14.98
C PRO A 345 -24.82 15.27 16.46
N LYS A 346 -25.79 14.47 16.89
CA LYS A 346 -25.86 13.88 18.24
C LYS A 346 -24.90 12.70 18.44
N ALA A 347 -24.32 12.18 17.35
CA ALA A 347 -23.40 11.05 17.26
C ALA A 347 -22.63 11.14 15.91
N SER A 348 -21.65 10.25 15.70
CA SER A 348 -20.80 10.26 14.51
C SER A 348 -21.51 9.77 13.25
N VAL A 349 -20.93 10.06 12.08
CA VAL A 349 -21.46 9.73 10.75
C VAL A 349 -20.44 8.87 10.01
N ALA A 350 -20.88 7.80 9.36
CA ALA A 350 -20.04 7.05 8.43
C ALA A 350 -20.58 7.16 7.00
N LEU A 351 -19.75 7.68 6.10
CA LEU A 351 -20.07 7.90 4.69
C LEU A 351 -19.61 6.69 3.90
N PHE A 352 -20.57 5.89 3.43
CA PHE A 352 -20.30 4.70 2.66
C PHE A 352 -20.27 5.00 1.17
N THR A 353 -19.08 4.84 0.58
CA THR A 353 -18.74 4.91 -0.85
C THR A 353 -19.22 6.17 -1.60
N PRO A 354 -19.00 7.40 -1.09
CA PRO A 354 -19.36 8.60 -1.84
C PRO A 354 -18.60 8.74 -3.17
N SER A 355 -17.35 8.25 -3.26
CA SER A 355 -16.57 8.25 -4.51
C SER A 355 -17.25 7.45 -5.62
N ASP A 356 -17.95 6.37 -5.27
CA ASP A 356 -18.68 5.57 -6.25
C ASP A 356 -19.76 6.41 -6.94
N MET A 357 -20.24 7.47 -6.29
CA MET A 357 -21.19 8.38 -6.89
C MET A 357 -20.53 9.62 -7.52
N TYR A 358 -19.73 10.38 -6.76
CA TYR A 358 -19.20 11.66 -7.26
C TYR A 358 -18.11 11.46 -8.33
N GLN A 359 -17.44 10.30 -8.34
CA GLN A 359 -16.47 9.93 -9.36
C GLN A 359 -17.05 8.89 -10.32
N ARG A 360 -17.29 7.64 -9.87
CA ARG A 360 -17.64 6.54 -10.79
C ARG A 360 -19.01 6.71 -11.43
N GLY A 361 -19.96 7.21 -10.65
CA GLY A 361 -21.31 7.59 -11.10
C GLY A 361 -21.33 8.67 -12.19
N LEU A 362 -20.20 9.28 -12.53
CA LEU A 362 -20.09 10.10 -13.72
C LEU A 362 -20.39 9.31 -15.00
N ALA A 363 -19.93 8.05 -15.10
CA ALA A 363 -20.18 7.20 -16.27
C ALA A 363 -21.66 6.80 -16.40
N ASP A 364 -22.38 6.75 -15.27
CA ASP A 364 -23.84 6.56 -15.25
C ASP A 364 -24.60 7.79 -15.77
N ASP A 365 -24.19 8.98 -15.33
CA ASP A 365 -24.91 10.23 -15.58
C ASP A 365 -24.63 10.82 -16.96
N VAL A 366 -23.42 10.60 -17.46
CA VAL A 366 -22.88 11.26 -18.64
C VAL A 366 -22.54 10.20 -19.69
N LYS A 367 -23.19 10.26 -20.86
CA LYS A 367 -23.06 9.25 -21.93
C LYS A 367 -22.85 9.92 -23.29
N PRO A 368 -21.68 10.55 -23.52
CA PRO A 368 -21.38 11.27 -24.75
C PRO A 368 -21.29 10.30 -25.93
N LYS A 369 -21.82 10.70 -27.09
CA LYS A 369 -21.93 9.81 -28.27
C LYS A 369 -20.60 9.52 -28.97
N ASN A 370 -19.65 10.46 -28.91
CA ASN A 370 -18.42 10.45 -29.73
C ASN A 370 -17.16 10.18 -28.91
N VAL A 371 -17.27 9.46 -27.79
CA VAL A 371 -16.17 9.19 -26.87
C VAL A 371 -16.03 7.68 -26.72
N SER A 372 -14.80 7.19 -26.66
CA SER A 372 -14.55 5.77 -26.46
C SER A 372 -15.19 5.29 -25.15
N LYS A 373 -15.81 4.12 -25.21
CA LYS A 373 -16.37 3.41 -24.04
C LYS A 373 -15.40 2.37 -23.47
N SER A 374 -14.21 2.21 -24.08
CA SER A 374 -13.20 1.24 -23.62
C SER A 374 -12.55 1.63 -22.30
N ILE A 375 -12.57 2.92 -21.96
CA ILE A 375 -12.10 3.47 -20.69
C ILE A 375 -13.27 4.26 -20.11
N PRO A 376 -13.71 3.99 -18.86
CA PRO A 376 -14.76 4.75 -18.20
C PRO A 376 -14.47 6.25 -18.17
N LEU A 377 -15.51 7.09 -18.23
CA LEU A 377 -15.33 8.55 -18.30
C LEU A 377 -14.51 9.10 -17.14
N PHE A 378 -14.69 8.56 -15.94
CA PHE A 378 -13.97 8.99 -14.75
C PHE A 378 -12.49 8.56 -14.72
N GLN A 379 -12.02 7.75 -15.68
CA GLN A 379 -10.60 7.42 -15.91
C GLN A 379 -10.01 8.13 -17.13
N GLN A 380 -10.78 9.04 -17.74
CA GLN A 380 -10.31 9.90 -18.83
C GLN A 380 -9.96 11.28 -18.28
N ASP A 381 -8.73 11.73 -18.56
CA ASP A 381 -8.17 12.99 -18.04
C ASP A 381 -9.11 14.18 -18.29
N SER A 382 -9.77 14.20 -19.44
CA SER A 382 -10.60 15.33 -19.88
C SER A 382 -11.90 15.55 -19.09
N TYR A 383 -12.24 14.63 -18.20
CA TYR A 383 -13.46 14.69 -17.37
C TYR A 383 -13.17 14.83 -15.87
N GLN A 384 -11.90 14.85 -15.44
CA GLN A 384 -11.54 15.00 -14.01
C GLN A 384 -12.03 16.31 -13.40
N TRP A 385 -12.21 17.35 -14.21
CA TRP A 385 -12.81 18.61 -13.75
C TRP A 385 -14.25 18.42 -13.24
N MET A 386 -15.02 17.48 -13.82
CA MET A 386 -16.37 17.15 -13.33
C MET A 386 -16.30 16.36 -12.04
N VAL A 387 -15.36 15.41 -11.92
CA VAL A 387 -15.12 14.65 -10.69
C VAL A 387 -14.75 15.59 -9.54
N SER A 388 -13.81 16.50 -9.79
CA SER A 388 -13.37 17.50 -8.81
C SER A 388 -14.51 18.41 -8.36
N GLU A 389 -15.38 18.83 -9.28
CA GLU A 389 -16.53 19.66 -8.94
C GLU A 389 -17.62 18.87 -8.19
N ARG A 390 -17.89 17.62 -8.57
CA ARG A 390 -18.81 16.74 -7.83
C ARG A 390 -18.29 16.44 -6.41
N GLU A 391 -16.99 16.19 -6.25
CA GLU A 391 -16.36 16.06 -4.93
C GLU A 391 -16.55 17.33 -4.10
N ARG A 392 -16.30 18.51 -4.68
CA ARG A 392 -16.52 19.81 -4.04
C ARG A 392 -17.98 20.01 -3.62
N MET A 393 -18.94 19.65 -4.48
CA MET A 393 -20.37 19.65 -4.16
C MET A 393 -20.69 18.73 -2.97
N TYR A 394 -20.04 17.58 -2.89
CA TYR A 394 -20.28 16.61 -1.83
C TYR A 394 -19.76 17.11 -0.47
N PHE A 395 -18.55 17.65 -0.41
CA PHE A 395 -17.95 18.07 0.85
C PHE A 395 -18.33 19.49 1.26
N SER A 396 -18.40 20.43 0.31
CA SER A 396 -18.65 21.85 0.62
C SER A 396 -20.12 22.26 0.48
N GLY A 397 -21.01 21.33 0.13
CA GLY A 397 -22.42 21.59 -0.16
C GLY A 397 -22.67 21.73 -1.67
N VAL A 398 -23.88 21.44 -2.12
CA VAL A 398 -24.21 21.34 -3.57
C VAL A 398 -24.01 22.65 -4.35
N ALA A 399 -23.99 23.79 -3.64
CA ALA A 399 -23.62 25.10 -4.17
C ALA A 399 -22.09 25.31 -4.32
N SER A 400 -21.26 24.30 -4.00
CA SER A 400 -19.79 24.37 -3.98
C SER A 400 -19.25 25.52 -3.11
N ASN A 401 -19.98 25.82 -2.04
CA ASN A 401 -19.75 26.96 -1.17
C ASN A 401 -20.03 26.56 0.28
N PRO A 402 -19.00 26.45 1.15
CA PRO A 402 -19.20 26.04 2.54
C PRO A 402 -20.00 27.06 3.36
N GLN A 403 -20.25 28.27 2.83
CA GLN A 403 -21.17 29.25 3.43
C GLN A 403 -22.65 29.01 3.08
N ASP A 404 -22.93 28.14 2.11
CA ASP A 404 -24.26 27.89 1.55
C ASP A 404 -24.53 26.37 1.46
N THR A 405 -24.52 25.74 2.63
CA THR A 405 -24.76 24.31 2.84
C THR A 405 -26.21 24.05 3.24
N GLY A 406 -26.62 22.78 3.24
CA GLY A 406 -27.99 22.34 3.49
C GLY A 406 -28.70 21.88 2.21
N SER A 407 -29.95 21.44 2.35
CA SER A 407 -30.77 21.03 1.21
C SER A 407 -31.21 22.24 0.39
N HIS A 408 -31.14 22.13 -0.94
CA HIS A 408 -31.46 23.19 -1.89
C HIS A 408 -32.54 22.74 -2.88
N PRO A 409 -33.85 22.80 -2.52
CA PRO A 409 -34.92 22.29 -3.37
C PRO A 409 -34.87 22.82 -4.82
N GLY A 410 -34.84 21.91 -5.79
CA GLY A 410 -34.79 22.23 -7.22
C GLY A 410 -33.39 22.52 -7.76
N HIS A 411 -32.34 22.46 -6.93
CA HIS A 411 -30.97 22.70 -7.37
C HIS A 411 -30.47 21.58 -8.28
N SER A 412 -29.82 21.96 -9.38
CA SER A 412 -29.20 21.05 -10.34
C SER A 412 -27.89 21.64 -10.86
N ARG A 413 -26.99 20.77 -11.35
CA ARG A 413 -25.70 21.12 -11.96
C ARG A 413 -25.51 20.29 -13.23
N PRO A 414 -26.33 20.53 -14.27
CA PRO A 414 -26.35 19.71 -15.48
C PRO A 414 -25.02 19.71 -16.24
N GLU A 415 -24.19 20.74 -16.09
CA GLU A 415 -22.87 20.86 -16.71
C GLU A 415 -21.85 19.84 -16.18
N VAL A 416 -22.09 19.26 -15.00
CA VAL A 416 -21.34 18.10 -14.46
C VAL A 416 -22.20 16.84 -14.40
N GLY A 417 -23.31 16.80 -15.15
CA GLY A 417 -24.20 15.64 -15.23
C GLY A 417 -25.13 15.42 -14.04
N VAL A 418 -25.26 16.38 -13.12
CA VAL A 418 -26.12 16.25 -11.94
C VAL A 418 -27.47 16.92 -12.21
N LYS A 419 -28.50 16.10 -12.47
CA LYS A 419 -29.86 16.58 -12.81
C LYS A 419 -30.67 17.04 -11.61
N ASP A 420 -30.40 16.49 -10.45
CA ASP A 420 -31.04 16.84 -9.18
C ASP A 420 -30.02 16.69 -8.05
N SER A 421 -29.93 17.72 -7.23
CA SER A 421 -29.07 17.80 -6.05
C SER A 421 -29.81 18.44 -4.87
N SER A 422 -31.13 18.28 -4.83
CA SER A 422 -31.99 18.98 -3.89
C SER A 422 -31.76 18.61 -2.43
N SER A 423 -31.33 17.37 -2.18
CA SER A 423 -31.42 16.79 -0.83
C SER A 423 -30.09 16.79 -0.08
N TRP A 424 -28.96 16.52 -0.76
CA TRP A 424 -27.67 16.39 -0.09
C TRP A 424 -27.22 17.72 0.55
N VAL A 425 -26.90 17.67 1.84
CA VAL A 425 -26.61 18.86 2.65
C VAL A 425 -25.17 19.37 2.51
N GLY A 426 -24.22 18.50 2.13
CA GLY A 426 -22.79 18.79 2.20
C GLY A 426 -22.16 18.41 3.54
N VAL A 427 -20.96 17.85 3.53
CA VAL A 427 -20.25 17.47 4.78
C VAL A 427 -19.95 18.68 5.67
N ALA A 428 -19.62 19.81 5.05
CA ALA A 428 -19.40 21.09 5.73
C ALA A 428 -20.66 21.65 6.43
N ASP A 429 -21.85 21.08 6.19
CA ASP A 429 -23.07 21.47 6.90
C ASP A 429 -23.04 21.04 8.37
N PHE A 430 -22.52 19.84 8.64
CA PHE A 430 -22.61 19.19 9.94
C PHE A 430 -21.26 18.94 10.63
N THR A 431 -20.15 19.09 9.91
CA THR A 431 -18.80 18.94 10.45
C THR A 431 -17.95 20.20 10.17
N PRO A 432 -17.34 20.81 11.21
CA PRO A 432 -16.42 21.93 11.01
C PRO A 432 -15.10 21.48 10.38
N ALA A 433 -14.47 22.34 9.59
CA ALA A 433 -13.15 22.08 9.03
C ALA A 433 -12.09 21.97 10.15
N ARG A 434 -11.31 20.89 10.12
CA ARG A 434 -10.17 20.62 11.03
C ARG A 434 -8.85 20.96 10.34
N SER A 435 -7.77 21.03 11.12
CA SER A 435 -6.46 21.40 10.57
C SER A 435 -5.33 20.85 11.44
N VAL A 436 -4.24 20.45 10.80
CA VAL A 436 -2.97 20.08 11.42
C VAL A 436 -1.99 21.26 11.52
N ILE A 437 -2.31 22.39 10.87
CA ILE A 437 -1.39 23.51 10.70
C ILE A 437 -1.21 24.22 12.05
N SER A 438 -0.09 23.90 12.72
CA SER A 438 0.25 24.32 14.07
C SER A 438 1.75 24.63 14.19
N GLY A 439 2.20 25.09 15.36
CA GLY A 439 3.61 25.43 15.58
C GLY A 439 3.97 26.77 14.96
N SER A 440 5.09 26.87 14.27
CA SER A 440 5.65 28.12 13.72
C SER A 440 5.98 28.05 12.23
N ARG A 441 5.79 26.88 11.60
CA ARG A 441 6.17 26.58 10.22
C ARG A 441 4.98 26.02 9.46
N PHE A 442 4.81 26.45 8.22
CA PHE A 442 3.77 25.94 7.32
C PHE A 442 4.20 26.14 5.88
N HIS A 443 3.85 25.19 5.01
CA HIS A 443 4.09 25.28 3.58
C HIS A 443 3.02 24.53 2.79
N THR A 444 2.68 25.05 1.62
CA THR A 444 1.83 24.40 0.62
C THR A 444 2.20 24.90 -0.76
N ASP A 445 2.27 23.99 -1.73
CA ASP A 445 2.39 24.29 -3.16
C ASP A 445 1.06 24.10 -3.90
N PHE A 446 -0.03 23.84 -3.18
CA PHE A 446 -1.33 23.47 -3.75
C PHE A 446 -1.28 22.26 -4.67
N ASN A 447 -0.33 21.35 -4.43
CA ASN A 447 -0.24 20.08 -5.14
C ASN A 447 -1.35 19.14 -4.64
N THR A 448 -2.25 18.74 -5.54
CA THR A 448 -3.44 17.92 -5.23
C THR A 448 -3.14 16.42 -5.16
N GLY A 449 -1.90 15.99 -5.46
CA GLY A 449 -1.51 14.57 -5.49
C GLY A 449 -1.55 13.96 -6.90
N HIS A 450 -1.80 14.78 -7.92
CA HIS A 450 -1.69 14.41 -9.33
C HIS A 450 -1.36 15.64 -10.19
N GLY A 451 -1.02 15.42 -11.46
CA GLY A 451 -0.85 16.50 -12.41
C GLY A 451 -0.73 16.01 -13.84
N MET A 452 -1.02 16.91 -14.79
CA MET A 452 -0.77 16.64 -16.21
C MET A 452 0.73 16.66 -16.54
N GLN A 453 1.49 17.42 -15.75
CA GLN A 453 2.94 17.59 -15.81
C GLN A 453 3.45 17.81 -14.38
N TRP A 454 4.76 17.69 -14.16
CA TRP A 454 5.41 18.15 -12.94
C TRP A 454 6.15 19.46 -13.20
N TYR A 455 5.95 20.43 -12.31
CA TYR A 455 6.58 21.74 -12.35
C TYR A 455 7.67 21.86 -11.28
N HIS A 456 8.75 22.57 -11.61
CA HIS A 456 9.79 23.00 -10.71
C HIS A 456 10.10 24.48 -11.00
N ASP A 457 9.95 25.33 -9.99
CA ASP A 457 10.07 26.78 -10.11
C ASP A 457 9.26 27.38 -11.29
N GLY A 458 8.06 26.84 -11.52
CA GLY A 458 7.13 27.28 -12.55
C GLY A 458 7.41 26.74 -13.95
N GLU A 459 8.47 25.95 -14.13
CA GLU A 459 8.87 25.34 -15.40
C GLU A 459 8.62 23.83 -15.38
N VAL A 460 8.28 23.25 -16.53
CA VAL A 460 8.00 21.81 -16.65
C VAL A 460 9.30 21.02 -16.51
N SER A 461 9.44 20.21 -15.45
CA SER A 461 10.56 19.26 -15.30
C SER A 461 10.23 17.89 -15.90
N ASN A 462 8.99 17.42 -15.71
CA ASN A 462 8.50 16.16 -16.28
C ASN A 462 7.19 16.41 -17.04
N SER A 463 7.15 16.01 -18.32
CA SER A 463 5.99 16.25 -19.20
C SER A 463 4.94 15.14 -19.15
N ARG A 464 5.14 14.08 -18.36
CA ARG A 464 4.17 13.00 -18.20
C ARG A 464 3.14 13.36 -17.12
N SER A 465 1.92 12.89 -17.33
CA SER A 465 0.90 12.92 -16.28
C SER A 465 1.19 11.86 -15.22
N TRP A 466 0.82 12.15 -13.98
CA TRP A 466 1.20 11.36 -12.83
C TRP A 466 0.17 11.48 -11.71
N THR A 467 0.10 10.44 -10.85
CA THR A 467 -0.65 10.44 -9.59
C THR A 467 0.21 9.85 -8.49
N ASN A 468 0.35 10.60 -7.39
CA ASN A 468 1.00 10.15 -6.16
C ASN A 468 0.50 10.99 -4.95
N MET A 469 -0.30 10.39 -4.07
CA MET A 469 -0.80 11.05 -2.85
C MET A 469 0.29 11.33 -1.80
N ASP A 470 1.46 10.68 -1.87
CA ASP A 470 2.57 11.05 -1.02
C ASP A 470 3.03 12.49 -1.24
N ALA A 471 2.91 12.98 -2.48
CA ALA A 471 3.27 14.33 -2.90
C ALA A 471 2.13 15.36 -2.68
N GLN A 472 0.99 14.94 -2.12
CA GLN A 472 -0.12 15.85 -1.86
C GLN A 472 0.26 16.86 -0.76
N SER A 473 0.09 18.15 -1.08
CA SER A 473 0.22 19.25 -0.13
C SER A 473 -0.92 19.26 0.89
N ILE A 474 -0.75 19.98 2.01
CA ILE A 474 -1.90 20.41 2.80
C ILE A 474 -2.72 21.38 1.96
N LEU A 475 -3.96 20.99 1.62
CA LEU A 475 -4.87 21.76 0.78
C LEU A 475 -5.75 22.71 1.63
N PRO A 476 -6.39 23.72 1.00
CA PRO A 476 -7.21 24.70 1.72
C PRO A 476 -8.31 24.07 2.58
N SER A 477 -8.44 24.54 3.81
CA SER A 477 -9.47 24.10 4.76
C SER A 477 -10.89 24.38 4.25
N TRP A 478 -11.08 25.43 3.45
CA TRP A 478 -12.38 25.81 2.90
C TRP A 478 -12.32 25.96 1.38
N GLN A 479 -13.18 25.22 0.67
CA GLN A 479 -13.25 25.26 -0.79
C GLN A 479 -14.68 25.54 -1.30
N TRP A 480 -15.08 26.77 -1.64
CA TRP A 480 -14.33 28.01 -1.41
C TRP A 480 -15.11 29.00 -0.56
N TRP A 481 -14.52 29.40 0.56
CA TRP A 481 -15.04 30.49 1.39
C TRP A 481 -14.58 31.84 0.85
N ILE A 482 -15.46 32.49 0.08
CA ILE A 482 -15.24 33.81 -0.50
C ILE A 482 -16.20 34.81 0.15
N ASP A 483 -15.68 35.77 0.89
CA ASP A 483 -16.43 36.85 1.52
C ASP A 483 -16.42 38.09 0.61
N THR A 484 -17.59 38.38 0.04
CA THR A 484 -17.82 39.57 -0.79
C THR A 484 -19.32 39.89 -0.85
N LYS A 485 -19.64 41.19 -0.95
CA LYS A 485 -21.00 41.68 -1.28
C LYS A 485 -21.16 42.02 -2.76
N GLY A 486 -20.10 41.82 -3.55
CA GLY A 486 -20.06 42.07 -4.99
C GLY A 486 -20.19 40.79 -5.81
N SER A 487 -19.73 40.85 -7.05
CA SER A 487 -19.59 39.67 -7.89
C SER A 487 -18.55 38.71 -7.28
N ARG A 488 -18.90 37.42 -7.27
CA ARG A 488 -18.05 36.37 -6.71
C ARG A 488 -17.13 35.82 -7.81
N PRO A 489 -15.80 35.85 -7.64
CA PRO A 489 -14.88 35.19 -8.56
C PRO A 489 -14.98 33.66 -8.42
N SER A 490 -14.48 32.96 -9.43
CA SER A 490 -14.28 31.52 -9.40
C SER A 490 -12.87 31.18 -8.91
N VAL A 491 -12.74 30.03 -8.26
CA VAL A 491 -11.47 29.49 -7.79
C VAL A 491 -11.38 28.02 -8.20
N ASP A 492 -10.24 27.61 -8.74
CA ASP A 492 -10.00 26.24 -9.19
C ASP A 492 -8.53 25.85 -9.00
N PHE A 493 -8.20 24.58 -9.20
CA PHE A 493 -6.82 24.15 -9.38
C PHE A 493 -6.44 24.22 -10.86
N ASP A 494 -5.27 24.78 -11.17
CA ASP A 494 -4.75 24.89 -12.52
C ASP A 494 -3.63 23.86 -12.75
N TYR A 495 -3.91 22.91 -13.63
CA TYR A 495 -3.01 21.80 -14.00
C TYR A 495 -2.16 22.09 -15.24
N GLY A 496 -2.27 23.30 -15.78
CA GLY A 496 -1.41 23.78 -16.86
C GLY A 496 -1.91 23.52 -18.27
N PRO A 497 -1.17 23.98 -19.28
CA PRO A 497 -1.66 24.12 -20.65
C PRO A 497 -1.99 22.80 -21.37
N THR A 498 -1.58 21.66 -20.82
CA THR A 498 -1.86 20.33 -21.38
C THR A 498 -3.15 19.72 -20.86
N GLU A 499 -3.75 20.29 -19.80
CA GLU A 499 -5.08 19.88 -19.34
C GLU A 499 -6.12 20.22 -20.43
N GLN A 500 -6.92 19.22 -20.77
CA GLN A 500 -8.05 19.37 -21.69
C GLN A 500 -9.33 19.15 -20.91
N ARG A 501 -10.40 19.89 -21.24
CA ARG A 501 -11.73 19.65 -20.64
C ARG A 501 -12.72 19.27 -21.74
N ARG A 502 -13.62 18.33 -21.46
CA ARG A 502 -14.78 18.03 -22.31
C ARG A 502 -16.08 18.28 -21.56
N SER A 503 -17.13 18.69 -22.27
CA SER A 503 -18.48 18.85 -21.74
C SER A 503 -19.18 17.50 -21.57
N VAL A 504 -20.38 17.49 -20.99
CA VAL A 504 -21.22 16.29 -20.87
C VAL A 504 -21.58 15.65 -22.22
N ASP A 505 -21.55 16.42 -23.30
CA ASP A 505 -21.77 15.94 -24.67
C ASP A 505 -20.48 15.45 -25.35
N GLY A 506 -19.35 15.50 -24.64
CA GLY A 506 -18.04 15.10 -25.14
C GLY A 506 -17.35 16.15 -26.01
N VAL A 507 -17.85 17.39 -26.03
CA VAL A 507 -17.27 18.49 -26.82
C VAL A 507 -16.11 19.12 -26.07
N SER A 508 -14.98 19.34 -26.73
CA SER A 508 -13.83 20.03 -26.12
C SER A 508 -14.22 21.45 -25.67
N MET A 509 -13.82 21.80 -24.45
CA MET A 509 -14.07 23.09 -23.83
C MET A 509 -12.77 23.84 -23.59
N LYS A 510 -12.83 25.16 -23.66
CA LYS A 510 -11.76 26.02 -23.13
C LYS A 510 -11.96 26.20 -21.64
N THR A 511 -10.87 26.22 -20.88
CA THR A 511 -10.91 26.67 -19.49
C THR A 511 -11.37 28.12 -19.41
N PRO A 512 -12.07 28.52 -18.34
CA PRO A 512 -12.53 29.90 -18.16
C PRO A 512 -11.42 30.86 -17.71
N TYR A 513 -10.17 30.38 -17.66
CA TYR A 513 -8.95 31.10 -17.30
C TYR A 513 -7.79 30.67 -18.21
N GLN A 514 -6.75 31.50 -18.29
CA GLN A 514 -5.49 31.14 -18.94
C GLN A 514 -4.75 30.09 -18.09
N GLN A 515 -4.52 28.89 -18.64
CA GLN A 515 -3.77 27.85 -17.96
C GLN A 515 -2.28 28.21 -17.86
N ILE A 516 -1.73 28.13 -16.64
CA ILE A 516 -0.34 28.40 -16.29
C ILE A 516 0.34 27.13 -15.79
N GLY A 517 -0.34 26.36 -14.93
CA GLY A 517 0.22 25.17 -14.26
C GLY A 517 0.74 25.46 -12.85
N GLY A 518 1.51 24.52 -12.30
CA GLY A 518 2.07 24.60 -10.94
C GLY A 518 3.32 25.47 -10.82
N TRP A 519 3.66 25.85 -9.58
CA TRP A 519 5.00 26.36 -9.25
C TRP A 519 5.94 25.19 -8.91
N ARG A 520 5.51 24.32 -8.00
CA ARG A 520 6.14 23.04 -7.68
C ARG A 520 5.05 21.97 -7.59
N GLY A 521 5.28 20.79 -8.16
CA GLY A 521 4.28 19.72 -8.18
C GLY A 521 3.33 19.81 -9.39
N GLY A 522 2.08 19.41 -9.24
CA GLY A 522 1.15 19.21 -10.36
C GLY A 522 0.13 20.33 -10.61
N SER A 523 -0.05 21.25 -9.66
CA SER A 523 -1.11 22.26 -9.73
C SER A 523 -0.73 23.56 -9.01
N SER A 524 -1.40 24.65 -9.39
CA SER A 524 -1.47 25.89 -8.59
C SER A 524 -2.94 26.24 -8.27
N LEU A 525 -3.18 27.20 -7.40
CA LEU A 525 -4.52 27.73 -7.14
C LEU A 525 -4.81 28.92 -8.07
N VAL A 526 -5.84 28.86 -8.90
CA VAL A 526 -6.24 29.98 -9.78
C VAL A 526 -7.48 30.67 -9.25
N ILE A 527 -7.44 32.01 -9.16
CA ILE A 527 -8.57 32.87 -8.85
C ILE A 527 -8.85 33.69 -10.10
N HIS A 528 -10.07 33.62 -10.63
CA HIS A 528 -10.43 34.31 -11.87
C HIS A 528 -11.88 34.81 -11.92
N GLY A 529 -12.11 35.85 -12.73
CA GLY A 529 -13.44 36.45 -12.94
C GLY A 529 -13.55 37.90 -12.48
N ASP A 530 -14.77 38.41 -12.43
CA ASP A 530 -15.05 39.80 -12.05
C ASP A 530 -15.25 39.97 -10.54
N MET A 531 -14.68 41.02 -9.97
CA MET A 531 -14.83 41.42 -8.57
C MET A 531 -15.27 42.88 -8.51
N SER A 532 -16.57 43.14 -8.38
CA SER A 532 -17.13 44.49 -8.29
C SER A 532 -16.92 45.16 -6.93
N ARG A 533 -16.54 44.37 -5.92
CA ARG A 533 -16.21 44.82 -4.56
C ARG A 533 -14.97 44.08 -4.07
N GLN A 534 -14.38 44.61 -3.00
CA GLN A 534 -13.30 43.93 -2.30
C GLN A 534 -13.75 42.53 -1.91
N THR A 535 -12.92 41.54 -2.22
CA THR A 535 -13.25 40.13 -2.07
C THR A 535 -12.18 39.45 -1.26
N THR A 536 -12.55 38.68 -0.23
CA THR A 536 -11.62 37.96 0.64
C THR A 536 -11.83 36.46 0.51
N LEU A 537 -10.83 35.73 0.03
CA LEU A 537 -10.79 34.28 -0.02
C LEU A 537 -10.09 33.75 1.24
N LYS A 538 -10.81 33.04 2.11
CA LYS A 538 -10.22 32.36 3.27
C LYS A 538 -9.77 30.97 2.86
N LEU A 539 -8.51 30.62 3.17
CA LEU A 539 -7.89 29.37 2.71
C LEU A 539 -7.65 28.41 3.85
N PHE A 540 -6.84 28.80 4.83
CA PHE A 540 -6.33 27.87 5.84
C PHE A 540 -6.77 28.28 7.24
N LYS A 541 -7.30 27.30 7.98
CA LYS A 541 -7.44 27.33 9.43
C LYS A 541 -6.10 26.92 10.05
N THR A 542 -5.59 27.69 11.00
CA THR A 542 -4.25 27.47 11.56
C THR A 542 -4.20 27.74 13.07
N ARG A 543 -3.06 27.41 13.69
CA ARG A 543 -2.65 27.93 15.00
C ARG A 543 -1.14 28.16 14.99
N LEU A 544 -0.70 29.13 14.20
CA LEU A 544 0.72 29.41 13.96
C LEU A 544 1.22 30.54 14.87
N ALA A 545 2.22 30.26 15.69
CA ALA A 545 2.92 31.23 16.50
C ALA A 545 3.81 32.13 15.62
N VAL A 546 3.81 33.43 15.92
CA VAL A 546 4.65 34.42 15.26
C VAL A 546 5.76 34.86 16.21
N GLY A 547 7.01 34.74 15.77
CA GLY A 547 8.21 35.25 16.43
C GLY A 547 8.80 36.46 15.71
N GLY A 548 9.88 37.03 16.25
CA GLY A 548 10.52 38.23 15.70
C GLY A 548 11.15 38.03 14.31
N ASN A 549 11.49 36.79 13.95
CA ASN A 549 12.08 36.43 12.65
C ASN A 549 11.06 35.79 11.69
N THR A 550 9.76 35.82 12.03
CA THR A 550 8.76 35.14 11.22
C THR A 550 8.53 35.87 9.90
N THR A 551 8.64 35.14 8.80
CA THR A 551 8.40 35.65 7.43
C THR A 551 7.39 34.79 6.69
N MET A 552 6.75 35.37 5.68
CA MET A 552 5.77 34.68 4.85
C MET A 552 6.07 34.87 3.35
N PRO A 553 6.88 33.97 2.76
CA PRO A 553 7.03 33.88 1.32
C PRO A 553 5.72 33.46 0.64
N LEU A 554 5.34 34.21 -0.38
CA LEU A 554 4.15 33.99 -1.21
C LEU A 554 4.55 34.05 -2.68
N THR A 555 4.37 32.94 -3.39
CA THR A 555 4.66 32.85 -4.83
C THR A 555 3.38 32.94 -5.63
N PHE A 556 3.32 33.86 -6.58
CA PHE A 556 2.13 34.12 -7.37
C PHE A 556 2.47 34.57 -8.80
N ARG A 557 1.48 34.48 -9.69
CA ARG A 557 1.55 35.00 -11.06
C ARG A 557 0.21 35.62 -11.44
N LYS A 558 0.24 36.92 -11.74
CA LYS A 558 -0.94 37.62 -12.26
C LYS A 558 -0.94 37.61 -13.79
N SER A 559 -2.01 37.09 -14.35
CA SER A 559 -2.20 36.99 -15.80
C SER A 559 -3.08 38.09 -16.38
N SER A 560 -3.98 38.66 -15.57
CA SER A 560 -4.87 39.74 -16.00
C SER A 560 -4.15 41.10 -16.11
N ALA A 561 -4.64 41.96 -17.02
CA ALA A 561 -4.16 43.33 -17.16
C ALA A 561 -4.81 44.32 -16.19
N SER A 562 -5.83 43.90 -15.42
CA SER A 562 -6.51 44.75 -14.43
C SER A 562 -5.55 45.21 -13.33
N GLY A 563 -5.76 46.40 -12.77
CA GLY A 563 -4.85 47.00 -11.79
C GLY A 563 -4.97 46.50 -10.34
N GLY A 564 -5.98 45.67 -10.02
CA GLY A 564 -6.25 45.26 -8.64
C GLY A 564 -5.10 44.51 -7.99
N ALA A 565 -4.72 44.92 -6.79
CA ALA A 565 -3.68 44.26 -6.01
C ALA A 565 -4.27 43.09 -5.20
N MET A 566 -3.38 42.18 -4.80
CA MET A 566 -3.66 41.14 -3.82
C MET A 566 -2.99 41.52 -2.49
N LYS A 567 -3.63 41.17 -1.38
CA LYS A 567 -3.13 41.31 -0.02
C LYS A 567 -3.22 39.95 0.67
N VAL A 568 -2.32 39.69 1.62
CA VAL A 568 -2.50 38.57 2.55
C VAL A 568 -3.48 39.02 3.64
N ALA A 569 -4.50 38.20 3.89
CA ALA A 569 -5.49 38.42 4.93
C ALA A 569 -5.23 37.46 6.11
N LEU A 570 -4.86 38.01 7.27
CA LEU A 570 -4.60 37.24 8.49
C LEU A 570 -5.67 37.52 9.55
N VAL A 571 -6.03 36.49 10.31
CA VAL A 571 -6.79 36.64 11.57
C VAL A 571 -5.93 36.08 12.70
N PHE A 572 -5.94 36.76 13.85
CA PHE A 572 -5.17 36.36 15.02
C PHE A 572 -6.08 35.95 16.18
N ALA A 573 -5.59 35.07 17.04
CA ALA A 573 -6.34 34.50 18.17
C ALA A 573 -6.79 35.54 19.20
N ASP A 574 -6.02 36.63 19.39
CA ASP A 574 -6.31 37.70 20.34
C ASP A 574 -7.42 38.66 19.85
N HIS A 575 -7.70 38.66 18.54
CA HIS A 575 -8.77 39.46 17.92
C HIS A 575 -9.57 38.61 16.91
N PRO A 576 -10.36 37.61 17.38
CA PRO A 576 -11.09 36.71 16.50
C PRO A 576 -12.04 37.44 15.55
N GLY A 577 -12.02 37.05 14.27
CA GLY A 577 -12.89 37.62 13.23
C GLY A 577 -12.41 38.96 12.64
N GLN A 578 -11.43 39.63 13.25
CA GLN A 578 -10.81 40.82 12.66
C GLN A 578 -9.77 40.41 11.61
N VAL A 579 -9.97 40.85 10.37
CA VAL A 579 -9.01 40.62 9.27
C VAL A 579 -7.96 41.73 9.24
N ILE A 580 -6.69 41.35 9.31
CA ILE A 580 -5.53 42.22 9.12
C ILE A 580 -4.96 41.96 7.74
N ASN A 581 -4.92 43.00 6.91
CA ASN A 581 -4.40 42.90 5.55
C ASN A 581 -2.96 43.38 5.45
N LEU A 582 -2.12 42.60 4.78
CA LEU A 582 -0.73 42.91 4.48
C LEU A 582 -0.60 43.11 2.97
N ALA A 583 -0.04 44.24 2.56
CA ALA A 583 0.27 44.48 1.16
C ALA A 583 1.23 43.41 0.64
N VAL A 584 0.97 42.90 -0.56
CA VAL A 584 1.89 42.00 -1.27
C VAL A 584 2.56 42.81 -2.37
N PRO A 585 3.84 43.18 -2.22
CA PRO A 585 4.61 43.85 -3.26
C PRO A 585 4.47 43.14 -4.62
N GLN A 586 4.39 43.92 -5.69
CA GLN A 586 4.27 43.47 -7.08
C GLN A 586 2.98 42.70 -7.44
N SER A 587 2.04 42.50 -6.51
CA SER A 587 0.78 41.78 -6.79
C SER A 587 -0.17 42.48 -7.77
N ALA A 588 -0.01 43.79 -7.99
CA ALA A 588 -0.77 44.51 -9.00
C ALA A 588 -0.21 44.31 -10.43
N ALA A 589 1.07 43.93 -10.55
CA ALA A 589 1.75 43.81 -11.83
C ALA A 589 1.43 42.48 -12.52
N ARG A 590 1.09 42.54 -13.81
CA ARG A 590 1.00 41.38 -14.68
C ARG A 590 2.40 40.87 -15.00
N GLY A 591 2.65 39.56 -14.99
CA GLY A 591 3.98 39.06 -15.32
C GLY A 591 4.20 37.55 -15.16
N GLN A 592 5.45 37.21 -14.84
CA GLN A 592 5.91 35.86 -14.56
C GLN A 592 5.70 35.52 -13.08
N TRP A 593 5.99 34.27 -12.71
CA TRP A 593 6.02 33.85 -11.31
C TRP A 593 6.93 34.77 -10.49
N THR A 594 6.40 35.29 -9.39
CA THR A 594 7.07 36.23 -8.49
C THR A 594 6.89 35.75 -7.07
N THR A 595 7.98 35.74 -6.29
CA THR A 595 7.93 35.45 -4.84
C THR A 595 8.08 36.75 -4.08
N SER A 596 7.08 37.09 -3.25
CA SER A 596 7.17 38.20 -2.31
C SER A 596 7.28 37.66 -0.89
N THR A 597 8.25 38.14 -0.11
CA THR A 597 8.44 37.72 1.29
C THR A 597 7.96 38.82 2.21
N LEU A 598 6.89 38.54 2.96
CA LEU A 598 6.33 39.47 3.93
C LEU A 598 7.00 39.29 5.30
N ASP A 599 7.36 40.39 5.96
CA ASP A 599 7.82 40.38 7.34
C ASP A 599 6.61 40.36 8.30
N LEU A 600 6.54 39.32 9.13
CA LEU A 600 5.52 39.16 10.17
C LEU A 600 6.06 39.44 11.57
N GLY A 601 7.34 39.77 11.73
CA GLY A 601 8.00 40.02 13.03
C GLY A 601 7.32 41.13 13.84
N ARG A 602 6.66 42.09 13.19
CA ARG A 602 5.82 43.11 13.85
C ARG A 602 4.60 42.54 14.61
N PHE A 603 4.26 41.28 14.40
CA PHE A 603 3.20 40.57 15.10
C PHE A 603 3.75 39.51 16.07
N ALA A 604 5.04 39.60 16.43
CA ALA A 604 5.68 38.68 17.37
C ALA A 604 4.86 38.55 18.68
N GLY A 605 4.74 37.32 19.18
CA GLY A 605 3.94 36.97 20.35
C GLY A 605 2.45 36.71 20.05
N ARG A 606 1.98 36.98 18.83
CA ARG A 606 0.60 36.67 18.41
C ARG A 606 0.51 35.28 17.74
N THR A 607 -0.70 34.77 17.61
CA THR A 607 -0.99 33.48 16.96
C THR A 607 -1.94 33.68 15.79
N ILE A 608 -1.53 33.31 14.58
CA ILE A 608 -2.38 33.32 13.38
C ILE A 608 -3.36 32.15 13.46
N THR A 609 -4.64 32.43 13.29
CA THR A 609 -5.72 31.44 13.26
C THR A 609 -6.35 31.25 11.88
N THR A 610 -6.14 32.19 10.97
CA THR A 610 -6.61 32.09 9.58
C THR A 610 -5.63 32.76 8.64
N ILE A 611 -5.31 32.08 7.54
CA ILE A 611 -4.60 32.63 6.38
C ILE A 611 -5.56 32.68 5.20
N GLY A 612 -5.65 33.83 4.55
CA GLY A 612 -6.42 34.05 3.33
C GLY A 612 -5.77 35.09 2.42
N LEU A 613 -6.46 35.40 1.32
CA LEU A 613 -6.06 36.40 0.33
C LEU A 613 -7.20 37.38 0.12
N GLN A 614 -6.88 38.67 0.05
CA GLN A 614 -7.84 39.71 -0.27
C GLN A 614 -7.48 40.37 -1.60
N PHE A 615 -8.50 40.62 -2.41
CA PHE A 615 -8.37 41.18 -3.75
C PHE A 615 -9.12 42.51 -3.83
N ASP A 616 -8.46 43.51 -4.40
CA ASP A 616 -9.10 44.79 -4.74
C ASP A 616 -10.13 44.59 -5.88
N PRO A 617 -11.17 45.44 -5.97
CA PRO A 617 -12.12 45.39 -7.07
C PRO A 617 -11.42 45.41 -8.43
N SER A 618 -11.81 44.52 -9.33
CA SER A 618 -11.21 44.38 -10.67
C SER A 618 -12.10 43.58 -11.60
N SER A 619 -12.15 43.97 -12.87
CA SER A 619 -12.74 43.16 -13.93
C SER A 619 -11.72 42.20 -14.53
N HIS A 620 -12.22 41.08 -15.07
CA HIS A 620 -11.47 40.02 -15.75
C HIS A 620 -10.16 39.67 -15.02
N TYR A 621 -10.25 39.56 -13.70
CA TYR A 621 -9.10 39.29 -12.86
C TYR A 621 -8.62 37.86 -13.08
N GLN A 622 -7.32 37.63 -13.02
CA GLN A 622 -6.74 36.30 -12.93
C GLN A 622 -5.41 36.34 -12.18
N MET A 623 -5.31 35.52 -11.13
CA MET A 623 -4.12 35.31 -10.33
C MET A 623 -3.95 33.81 -10.06
N ASN A 624 -2.76 33.28 -10.30
CA ASN A 624 -2.35 31.96 -9.87
C ASN A 624 -1.47 32.09 -8.60
N ILE A 625 -1.72 31.26 -7.60
CA ILE A 625 -0.92 31.15 -6.38
C ILE A 625 -0.17 29.83 -6.43
N GLY A 626 1.14 29.91 -6.48
CA GLY A 626 2.03 28.76 -6.63
C GLY A 626 2.42 28.17 -5.29
N SER A 627 2.64 29.00 -4.27
CA SER A 627 2.94 28.51 -2.93
C SER A 627 2.68 29.55 -1.84
N ILE A 628 2.43 29.08 -0.61
CA ILE A 628 2.36 29.89 0.61
C ILE A 628 3.24 29.24 1.66
N SER A 629 4.14 30.01 2.29
CA SER A 629 4.97 29.52 3.39
C SER A 629 4.91 30.45 4.60
N VAL A 630 5.02 29.91 5.81
CA VAL A 630 5.33 30.64 7.05
C VAL A 630 6.63 30.05 7.60
N ARG A 631 7.64 30.91 7.76
CA ARG A 631 8.99 30.55 8.21
C ARG A 631 9.28 31.26 9.51
N ASP A 632 9.92 30.58 10.46
CA ASP A 632 10.28 31.13 11.77
C ASP A 632 11.76 31.56 11.86
N GLY A 633 12.51 31.41 10.76
CA GLY A 633 13.95 31.68 10.70
C GLY A 633 14.82 30.42 10.86
N ALA A 634 14.22 29.24 10.94
CA ALA A 634 14.94 27.98 10.84
C ALA A 634 15.72 27.87 9.51
N LYS A 635 16.81 27.12 9.53
CA LYS A 635 17.58 26.79 8.33
C LYS A 635 16.88 25.70 7.53
N ALA A 636 17.18 25.61 6.24
CA ALA A 636 16.82 24.47 5.42
C ALA A 636 17.33 23.16 6.07
N PRO A 637 16.63 22.02 5.85
CA PRO A 637 17.09 20.72 6.34
C PRO A 637 18.48 20.33 5.82
N GLU A 638 19.13 19.43 6.55
CA GLU A 638 20.38 18.81 6.09
C GLU A 638 20.14 17.87 4.89
N ALA A 639 21.20 17.64 4.12
CA ALA A 639 21.13 16.71 2.99
C ALA A 639 20.85 15.27 3.47
N PRO A 640 20.03 14.48 2.75
CA PRO A 640 19.76 13.09 3.10
C PRO A 640 21.05 12.26 3.15
N SER A 641 21.12 11.26 4.03
CA SER A 641 22.30 10.40 4.13
C SER A 641 22.02 8.99 3.62
N ARG A 642 23.08 8.23 3.32
CA ARG A 642 23.00 6.83 2.84
C ARG A 642 22.14 6.63 1.59
N VAL A 643 22.08 7.63 0.70
CA VAL A 643 21.42 7.49 -0.60
C VAL A 643 22.14 6.40 -1.40
N LYS A 644 21.40 5.37 -1.81
CA LYS A 644 21.89 4.27 -2.65
C LYS A 644 20.88 3.90 -3.72
N LEU A 645 21.39 3.39 -4.82
CA LEU A 645 20.60 2.82 -5.91
C LEU A 645 20.58 1.30 -5.67
N ASP A 646 19.45 0.78 -5.19
CA ASP A 646 19.31 -0.63 -4.82
C ASP A 646 19.16 -1.54 -6.03
N LYS A 647 18.44 -1.06 -7.05
CA LYS A 647 18.16 -1.83 -8.27
C LYS A 647 18.00 -0.89 -9.46
N VAL A 648 18.47 -1.34 -10.62
CA VAL A 648 18.23 -0.71 -11.93
C VAL A 648 17.82 -1.80 -12.91
N TYR A 649 16.79 -1.53 -13.69
CA TYR A 649 16.26 -2.45 -14.69
C TYR A 649 16.59 -1.98 -16.11
N ASP A 650 16.73 -2.93 -17.03
CA ASP A 650 17.06 -2.67 -18.43
C ASP A 650 15.98 -1.85 -19.16
N ASP A 651 14.72 -1.94 -18.72
CA ASP A 651 13.60 -1.16 -19.24
C ASP A 651 13.49 0.26 -18.64
N GLY A 652 14.41 0.62 -17.74
CA GLY A 652 14.50 1.93 -17.13
C GLY A 652 13.80 2.05 -15.79
N GLN A 653 13.23 1.00 -15.20
CA GLN A 653 12.81 1.04 -13.80
C GLN A 653 14.04 1.20 -12.87
N ALA A 654 13.87 1.81 -11.71
CA ALA A 654 14.91 1.94 -10.69
C ALA A 654 14.35 1.93 -9.27
N VAL A 655 15.18 1.54 -8.30
CA VAL A 655 14.85 1.56 -6.87
C VAL A 655 15.97 2.29 -6.13
N LEU A 656 15.60 3.30 -5.35
CA LEU A 656 16.52 4.10 -4.54
C LEU A 656 16.08 4.07 -3.08
N SER A 657 17.03 4.03 -2.15
CA SER A 657 16.75 4.20 -0.72
C SER A 657 17.74 5.14 -0.05
N TRP A 658 17.34 5.64 1.11
CA TRP A 658 18.12 6.55 1.93
C TRP A 658 17.73 6.42 3.41
N GLN A 659 18.52 7.05 4.28
CA GLN A 659 18.15 7.18 5.68
C GLN A 659 17.28 8.42 5.88
N THR A 660 16.09 8.25 6.44
CA THR A 660 15.18 9.35 6.77
C THR A 660 15.61 10.09 8.03
N ALA A 661 15.34 11.39 8.05
CA ALA A 661 15.35 12.25 9.22
C ALA A 661 13.94 12.26 9.82
N PRO A 662 13.78 12.59 11.12
CA PRO A 662 12.45 12.64 11.75
C PRO A 662 11.45 13.55 11.03
N PHE A 663 10.17 13.17 11.05
CA PHE A 663 9.13 13.87 10.32
C PHE A 663 8.95 15.30 10.81
N GLU A 664 9.22 15.62 12.08
CA GLU A 664 9.14 16.98 12.63
C GLU A 664 10.13 17.99 12.00
N ASP A 665 11.20 17.48 11.39
CA ASP A 665 12.24 18.28 10.72
C ASP A 665 12.07 18.30 9.20
N VAL A 666 11.60 17.19 8.62
CA VAL A 666 11.46 16.98 7.18
C VAL A 666 10.03 16.58 6.85
N SER A 667 9.37 17.34 5.98
CA SER A 667 8.01 17.07 5.52
C SER A 667 7.94 16.03 4.40
N GLU A 668 8.96 16.00 3.54
CA GLU A 668 9.07 15.07 2.40
C GLU A 668 10.50 15.01 1.83
N TYR A 669 10.72 14.04 0.95
CA TYR A 669 11.88 13.93 0.09
C TYR A 669 11.48 14.11 -1.37
N VAL A 670 12.36 14.72 -2.15
CA VAL A 670 12.23 14.89 -3.61
C VAL A 670 13.35 14.12 -4.28
N VAL A 671 12.99 13.29 -5.26
CA VAL A 671 13.93 12.52 -6.09
C VAL A 671 13.87 13.04 -7.52
N ASP A 672 15.02 13.49 -8.01
CA ASP A 672 15.21 13.93 -9.40
C ASP A 672 16.30 13.10 -10.08
N ALA A 673 16.26 13.03 -11.42
CA ALA A 673 17.35 12.50 -12.22
C ALA A 673 17.83 13.50 -13.27
N THR A 674 19.13 13.59 -13.46
CA THR A 674 19.79 14.36 -14.51
C THR A 674 20.46 13.42 -15.50
N GLY A 675 20.00 13.45 -16.75
CA GLY A 675 20.54 12.66 -17.85
C GLY A 675 21.83 13.22 -18.43
N SER A 676 22.33 12.56 -19.48
CA SER A 676 23.56 12.98 -20.17
C SER A 676 23.40 14.27 -20.97
N ASP A 677 22.16 14.61 -21.31
CA ASP A 677 21.74 15.88 -21.92
C ASP A 677 21.73 17.07 -20.95
N GLY A 678 22.00 16.84 -19.66
CA GLY A 678 21.97 17.85 -18.60
C GLY A 678 20.56 18.23 -18.15
N LYS A 679 19.50 17.62 -18.71
CA LYS A 679 18.12 17.90 -18.31
C LYS A 679 17.82 17.19 -17.00
N THR A 680 17.31 17.95 -16.03
CA THR A 680 16.83 17.41 -14.75
C THR A 680 15.32 17.17 -14.83
N VAL A 681 14.90 15.97 -14.43
CA VAL A 681 13.51 15.52 -14.47
C VAL A 681 13.12 15.01 -13.10
N HIS A 682 11.94 15.43 -12.64
CA HIS A 682 11.36 14.92 -11.41
C HIS A 682 10.91 13.46 -11.56
N LEU A 683 11.21 12.63 -10.56
CA LEU A 683 10.85 11.22 -10.54
C LEU A 683 9.72 10.93 -9.53
N THR A 684 9.89 11.30 -8.27
CA THR A 684 8.88 11.11 -7.23
C THR A 684 9.15 12.00 -6.00
N SER A 685 8.10 12.26 -5.22
CA SER A 685 8.16 12.97 -3.94
C SER A 685 7.33 12.27 -2.87
N GLY A 686 7.78 12.36 -1.63
CA GLY A 686 7.07 11.82 -0.48
C GLY A 686 7.94 11.68 0.75
N TYR A 687 7.31 11.52 1.91
CA TYR A 687 8.04 11.12 3.12
C TYR A 687 8.11 9.59 3.18
N THR A 688 9.23 9.06 2.72
CA THR A 688 9.56 7.64 2.62
C THR A 688 11.08 7.46 2.73
N ASP A 689 11.55 6.24 2.99
CA ASP A 689 12.96 5.84 2.98
C ASP A 689 13.37 5.10 1.69
N LEU A 690 12.41 4.87 0.80
CA LEU A 690 12.55 4.09 -0.43
C LEU A 690 11.65 4.66 -1.52
N ALA A 691 12.17 4.77 -2.74
CA ALA A 691 11.45 5.15 -3.94
C ALA A 691 11.58 4.07 -5.01
N TYR A 692 10.44 3.63 -5.52
CA TYR A 692 10.36 2.97 -6.82
C TYR A 692 10.18 4.04 -7.91
N VAL A 693 10.93 3.91 -9.00
CA VAL A 693 10.86 4.78 -10.17
C VAL A 693 10.50 3.91 -11.35
N LYS A 694 9.30 4.12 -11.91
CA LYS A 694 8.80 3.33 -13.04
C LYS A 694 9.64 3.48 -14.30
N LYS A 695 10.16 4.68 -14.55
CA LYS A 695 10.94 4.96 -15.76
C LYS A 695 11.88 6.15 -15.61
N VAL A 696 13.17 5.86 -15.55
CA VAL A 696 14.27 6.82 -15.57
C VAL A 696 14.38 7.46 -16.97
N PRO A 697 14.36 8.80 -17.08
CA PRO A 697 14.58 9.52 -18.34
C PRO A 697 16.03 9.36 -18.83
N ASP A 698 16.21 9.32 -20.16
CA ASP A 698 17.53 9.20 -20.81
C ASP A 698 18.44 8.10 -20.24
N ALA A 699 17.87 6.89 -20.03
CA ALA A 699 18.58 5.70 -19.57
C ALA A 699 19.56 5.12 -20.62
N ARG A 700 20.30 5.98 -21.33
CA ARG A 700 21.26 5.64 -22.40
C ARG A 700 22.71 5.97 -22.06
N GLY A 701 22.95 6.86 -21.13
CA GLY A 701 24.29 7.22 -20.68
C GLY A 701 24.40 7.23 -19.17
N ARG A 702 25.23 8.15 -18.69
CA ARG A 702 25.34 8.44 -17.26
C ARG A 702 24.12 9.22 -16.77
N VAL A 703 23.52 8.72 -15.69
CA VAL A 703 22.40 9.37 -15.00
C VAL A 703 22.83 9.66 -13.56
N THR A 704 22.57 10.88 -13.11
CA THR A 704 22.75 11.29 -11.71
C THR A 704 21.40 11.41 -11.04
N PHE A 705 21.15 10.58 -10.04
CA PHE A 705 20.00 10.68 -9.15
C PHE A 705 20.33 11.61 -8.00
N ALA A 706 19.43 12.52 -7.66
CA ALA A 706 19.59 13.46 -6.55
C ALA A 706 18.39 13.36 -5.61
N VAL A 707 18.66 13.11 -4.32
CA VAL A 707 17.65 13.10 -3.26
C VAL A 707 17.83 14.36 -2.40
N ARG A 708 16.75 15.09 -2.16
CA ARG A 708 16.70 16.29 -1.32
C ARG A 708 15.64 16.13 -0.24
N ALA A 709 15.88 16.68 0.94
CA ALA A 709 14.88 16.82 1.99
C ALA A 709 14.19 18.19 1.90
N VAL A 710 12.90 18.25 2.23
CA VAL A 710 12.10 19.47 2.27
C VAL A 710 11.61 19.69 3.70
N GLY A 711 11.74 20.90 4.23
CA GLY A 711 11.24 21.26 5.55
C GLY A 711 9.77 21.65 5.53
N HIS A 712 9.13 21.66 6.69
CA HIS A 712 7.73 22.11 6.88
C HIS A 712 7.45 23.56 6.49
N ASP A 713 8.49 24.32 6.14
CA ASP A 713 8.45 25.72 5.73
C ASP A 713 8.84 25.93 4.24
N GLY A 714 8.93 24.82 3.50
CA GLY A 714 9.19 24.75 2.06
C GLY A 714 10.65 24.88 1.65
N GLN A 715 11.56 25.03 2.60
CA GLN A 715 13.00 25.09 2.31
C GLN A 715 13.53 23.71 1.91
N VAL A 716 14.38 23.68 0.89
CA VAL A 716 14.93 22.44 0.31
C VAL A 716 16.41 22.33 0.66
N SER A 717 16.84 21.12 1.06
CA SER A 717 18.23 20.82 1.40
C SER A 717 19.15 20.86 0.17
N LYS A 718 20.47 20.79 0.42
CA LYS A 718 21.42 20.33 -0.60
C LYS A 718 21.12 18.88 -1.00
N PRO A 719 21.42 18.45 -2.24
CA PRO A 719 21.19 17.07 -2.66
C PRO A 719 22.29 16.14 -2.15
N THR A 720 21.92 14.86 -1.97
CA THR A 720 22.86 13.73 -1.97
C THR A 720 22.60 12.91 -3.21
N THR A 721 23.68 12.52 -3.91
CA THR A 721 23.58 11.94 -5.25
C THR A 721 24.06 10.50 -5.33
N ALA A 722 23.40 9.71 -6.18
CA ALA A 722 23.87 8.42 -6.66
C ALA A 722 24.01 8.47 -8.19
N VAL A 723 24.98 7.77 -8.76
CA VAL A 723 25.26 7.80 -10.20
C VAL A 723 25.23 6.39 -10.77
N PHE A 724 24.61 6.23 -11.92
CA PHE A 724 24.64 4.98 -12.69
C PHE A 724 24.95 5.27 -14.15
N ASP A 725 25.88 4.51 -14.71
CA ASP A 725 26.25 4.63 -16.12
C ASP A 725 25.66 3.47 -16.90
N TYR A 726 24.51 3.71 -17.54
CA TYR A 726 23.86 2.67 -18.34
C TYR A 726 24.74 2.25 -19.52
N SER A 727 25.63 3.12 -20.03
CA SER A 727 26.38 2.88 -21.29
C SER A 727 27.44 1.78 -21.16
N THR A 728 27.83 1.45 -19.93
CA THR A 728 28.83 0.42 -19.67
C THR A 728 28.22 -0.96 -19.38
N GLN A 729 26.89 -1.05 -19.23
CA GLN A 729 26.20 -2.27 -18.79
C GLN A 729 25.61 -3.08 -19.97
N PRO A 730 25.46 -4.40 -19.83
CA PRO A 730 24.75 -5.26 -20.79
C PRO A 730 23.27 -4.88 -20.88
N ARG A 731 22.76 -4.68 -22.11
CA ARG A 731 21.41 -4.15 -22.34
C ARG A 731 20.55 -5.03 -23.22
N ARG A 732 19.27 -4.66 -23.34
CA ARG A 732 18.26 -5.39 -24.12
C ARG A 732 18.17 -6.82 -23.63
N ILE A 733 18.13 -6.95 -22.31
CA ILE A 733 18.09 -8.22 -21.61
C ILE A 733 16.74 -8.85 -21.94
N LYS A 734 16.77 -10.09 -22.42
CA LYS A 734 15.58 -10.89 -22.71
C LYS A 734 15.77 -12.28 -22.16
N VAL A 735 14.73 -12.84 -21.57
CA VAL A 735 14.65 -14.26 -21.23
C VAL A 735 13.67 -14.93 -22.19
N ALA A 736 13.95 -16.17 -22.60
CA ALA A 736 13.01 -16.96 -23.38
C ALA A 736 11.82 -17.34 -22.50
N GLU A 737 10.63 -16.87 -22.87
CA GLU A 737 9.39 -17.08 -22.14
C GLU A 737 8.29 -17.63 -23.07
N SER A 738 7.35 -18.40 -22.50
CA SER A 738 6.21 -18.98 -23.22
C SER A 738 4.93 -18.93 -22.39
N PRO A 739 3.73 -18.84 -23.01
CA PRO A 739 2.48 -19.03 -22.30
C PRO A 739 2.42 -20.40 -21.61
N THR A 740 1.91 -20.41 -20.38
CA THR A 740 1.61 -21.64 -19.61
C THR A 740 0.50 -22.46 -20.29
N ALA A 741 0.30 -23.71 -19.85
CA ALA A 741 -0.71 -24.60 -20.44
C ALA A 741 -2.13 -24.03 -20.33
N SER A 742 -2.43 -23.34 -19.22
CA SER A 742 -3.70 -22.62 -19.01
C SER A 742 -3.84 -21.35 -19.88
N LYS A 743 -2.72 -20.79 -20.35
CA LYS A 743 -2.59 -19.48 -21.02
C LYS A 743 -2.94 -18.28 -20.12
N LEU A 744 -3.07 -18.48 -18.80
CA LEU A 744 -3.33 -17.41 -17.84
C LEU A 744 -2.04 -16.64 -17.50
N LEU A 745 -0.89 -17.30 -17.60
CA LEU A 745 0.43 -16.78 -17.26
C LEU A 745 1.42 -16.96 -18.41
N THR A 746 2.49 -16.15 -18.40
CA THR A 746 3.67 -16.27 -19.26
C THR A 746 4.90 -16.36 -18.35
N GLU A 747 5.75 -17.36 -18.58
CA GLU A 747 6.87 -17.71 -17.69
C GLU A 747 8.07 -18.22 -18.50
N ALA A 748 9.21 -18.48 -17.84
CA ALA A 748 10.39 -19.03 -18.50
C ALA A 748 10.04 -20.30 -19.31
N ALA A 749 10.56 -20.39 -20.54
CA ALA A 749 10.18 -21.43 -21.48
C ALA A 749 10.77 -22.81 -21.14
N THR A 750 11.94 -22.84 -20.49
CA THR A 750 12.71 -24.06 -20.24
C THR A 750 12.64 -24.43 -18.75
N PRO A 751 12.10 -25.60 -18.38
CA PRO A 751 12.11 -26.06 -17.00
C PRO A 751 13.52 -26.06 -16.39
N GLY A 752 13.64 -25.51 -15.19
CA GLY A 752 14.90 -25.45 -14.43
C GLY A 752 15.99 -24.54 -15.00
N ASN A 753 15.71 -23.76 -16.04
CA ASN A 753 16.71 -22.90 -16.69
C ASN A 753 16.13 -21.56 -17.15
N LEU A 754 16.99 -20.53 -17.13
CA LEU A 754 16.70 -19.23 -17.74
C LEU A 754 17.61 -19.02 -18.95
N ASP A 755 17.04 -19.06 -20.14
CA ASP A 755 17.75 -18.79 -21.40
C ASP A 755 17.73 -17.29 -21.67
N VAL A 756 18.85 -16.62 -21.34
CA VAL A 756 18.98 -15.16 -21.38
C VAL A 756 19.85 -14.69 -22.55
N SER A 757 19.49 -13.54 -23.11
CA SER A 757 20.26 -12.84 -24.15
C SER A 757 20.36 -11.34 -23.88
N TRP A 758 21.41 -10.70 -24.38
CA TRP A 758 21.68 -9.25 -24.30
C TRP A 758 22.44 -8.77 -25.55
N ASP A 759 22.51 -7.45 -25.76
CA ASP A 759 23.32 -6.85 -26.83
C ASP A 759 24.81 -6.87 -26.44
N PRO A 760 25.68 -7.63 -27.14
CA PRO A 760 27.10 -7.72 -26.79
C PRO A 760 27.92 -6.53 -27.31
N LYS A 761 27.34 -5.62 -28.10
CA LYS A 761 28.09 -4.56 -28.79
C LYS A 761 28.76 -3.60 -27.81
N GLY A 762 30.05 -3.38 -28.00
CA GLY A 762 30.83 -2.45 -27.20
C GLY A 762 31.20 -2.96 -25.80
N LEU A 763 30.83 -4.21 -25.47
CA LEU A 763 31.15 -4.83 -24.19
C LEU A 763 32.38 -5.74 -24.33
N ALA A 764 33.38 -5.54 -23.47
CA ALA A 764 34.56 -6.38 -23.36
C ALA A 764 34.64 -6.99 -21.95
N GLY A 765 35.48 -8.01 -21.79
CA GLY A 765 35.66 -8.67 -20.49
C GLY A 765 34.53 -9.63 -20.14
N THR A 766 34.13 -9.62 -18.87
CA THR A 766 33.34 -10.69 -18.27
C THR A 766 32.06 -10.14 -17.67
N CYS A 767 30.94 -10.77 -18.02
CA CYS A 767 29.62 -10.45 -17.51
C CYS A 767 29.27 -11.44 -16.40
N ARG A 768 28.85 -10.90 -15.25
CA ARG A 768 28.28 -11.68 -14.15
C ARG A 768 26.78 -11.64 -14.26
N ILE A 769 26.16 -12.81 -14.28
CA ILE A 769 24.71 -12.99 -14.25
C ILE A 769 24.37 -13.49 -12.86
N HIS A 770 23.51 -12.78 -12.16
CA HIS A 770 22.98 -13.17 -10.86
C HIS A 770 21.46 -13.23 -10.94
N VAL A 771 20.86 -14.27 -10.36
CA VAL A 771 19.41 -14.45 -10.30
C VAL A 771 19.02 -14.57 -8.83
N SER A 772 18.11 -13.71 -8.40
CA SER A 772 17.50 -13.75 -7.07
C SER A 772 16.02 -14.05 -7.24
N LEU A 773 15.55 -15.13 -6.62
CA LEU A 773 14.11 -15.36 -6.50
C LEU A 773 13.50 -14.29 -5.61
N VAL A 774 12.24 -13.99 -5.89
CA VAL A 774 11.42 -13.01 -5.21
C VAL A 774 10.19 -13.74 -4.67
N ASP A 775 9.57 -13.23 -3.59
CA ASP A 775 8.40 -13.87 -2.97
C ASP A 775 8.72 -15.27 -2.39
N ILE A 776 9.89 -15.40 -1.76
CA ILE A 776 10.36 -16.66 -1.15
C ILE A 776 11.11 -16.38 0.16
N ALA A 777 10.91 -17.22 1.18
CA ALA A 777 11.53 -17.01 2.48
C ALA A 777 13.05 -17.28 2.44
N PRO A 778 13.87 -16.57 3.26
CA PRO A 778 15.34 -16.72 3.29
C PRO A 778 15.86 -18.13 3.63
N GLY A 779 15.05 -18.97 4.28
CA GLY A 779 15.42 -20.31 4.70
C GLY A 779 14.95 -21.42 3.75
N GLU A 780 14.22 -21.08 2.69
CA GLU A 780 13.78 -22.08 1.71
C GLU A 780 14.95 -22.57 0.89
N ILE A 781 14.98 -23.87 0.63
CA ILE A 781 16.10 -24.49 -0.08
C ILE A 781 16.20 -24.04 -1.54
N ASP A 782 15.11 -23.55 -2.12
CA ASP A 782 15.11 -22.98 -3.47
C ASP A 782 15.62 -21.52 -3.47
N ASN A 783 15.72 -20.86 -2.32
CA ASN A 783 16.25 -19.51 -2.21
C ASN A 783 17.78 -19.50 -2.21
N GLN A 784 18.35 -19.94 -3.34
CA GLN A 784 19.79 -20.06 -3.56
C GLN A 784 20.34 -18.87 -4.36
N PRO A 785 21.64 -18.56 -4.21
CA PRO A 785 22.30 -17.67 -5.15
C PRO A 785 22.48 -18.39 -6.50
N TYR A 786 21.64 -18.06 -7.46
CA TYR A 786 21.77 -18.53 -8.84
C TYR A 786 22.60 -17.55 -9.66
N GLY A 787 23.33 -18.07 -10.64
CA GLY A 787 24.15 -17.22 -11.51
C GLY A 787 25.32 -17.93 -12.16
N LEU A 788 25.97 -17.21 -13.06
CA LEU A 788 27.18 -17.66 -13.73
C LEU A 788 27.97 -16.47 -14.28
N THR A 789 29.18 -16.75 -14.73
CA THR A 789 30.11 -15.75 -15.25
C THR A 789 30.51 -16.15 -16.67
N VAL A 790 30.29 -15.27 -17.65
CA VAL A 790 30.53 -15.54 -19.08
C VAL A 790 31.24 -14.36 -19.74
N PRO A 791 31.95 -14.55 -20.87
CA PRO A 791 32.46 -13.41 -21.63
C PRO A 791 31.28 -12.53 -22.11
N CYS A 792 31.35 -11.21 -21.88
CA CYS A 792 30.25 -10.31 -22.26
C CYS A 792 29.93 -10.35 -23.76
N SER A 793 30.93 -10.67 -24.59
CA SER A 793 30.81 -10.78 -26.04
C SER A 793 29.95 -11.96 -26.51
N THR A 794 29.64 -12.93 -25.63
CA THR A 794 28.76 -14.07 -25.96
C THR A 794 27.32 -13.64 -26.26
N GLY A 795 26.85 -12.55 -25.64
CA GLY A 795 25.50 -12.01 -25.83
C GLY A 795 24.36 -12.93 -25.35
N SER A 796 24.67 -14.08 -24.75
CA SER A 796 23.68 -15.05 -24.28
C SER A 796 24.25 -16.05 -23.27
N ALA A 797 23.38 -16.63 -22.45
CA ALA A 797 23.71 -17.71 -21.53
C ALA A 797 22.46 -18.51 -21.13
N THR A 798 22.63 -19.75 -20.71
CA THR A 798 21.61 -20.56 -20.03
C THR A 798 21.97 -20.64 -18.56
N VAL A 799 21.16 -20.04 -17.69
CA VAL A 799 21.38 -20.02 -16.24
C VAL A 799 20.57 -21.13 -15.59
N PRO A 800 21.21 -22.13 -14.95
CA PRO A 800 20.49 -23.16 -14.20
C PRO A 800 19.81 -22.54 -12.97
N VAL A 801 18.49 -22.68 -12.91
CA VAL A 801 17.63 -22.30 -11.78
C VAL A 801 16.66 -23.46 -11.55
N PRO A 802 17.13 -24.58 -10.95
CA PRO A 802 16.38 -25.84 -10.84
C PRO A 802 15.27 -25.76 -9.80
N VAL A 803 14.25 -24.96 -10.09
CA VAL A 803 13.08 -24.70 -9.25
C VAL A 803 11.83 -25.09 -10.04
N ARG A 804 10.90 -25.77 -9.37
CA ARG A 804 9.69 -26.32 -10.00
C ARG A 804 8.50 -25.38 -9.99
N GLU A 805 8.43 -24.52 -8.99
CA GLU A 805 7.36 -23.54 -8.77
C GLU A 805 7.61 -22.26 -9.59
N GLY A 806 6.53 -21.58 -10.00
CA GLY A 806 6.57 -20.30 -10.71
C GLY A 806 6.87 -19.10 -9.82
N TYR A 807 8.08 -18.98 -9.29
CA TYR A 807 8.51 -17.80 -8.54
C TYR A 807 8.82 -16.61 -9.45
N PRO A 808 8.43 -15.38 -9.07
CA PRO A 808 9.02 -14.19 -9.67
C PRO A 808 10.54 -14.15 -9.36
N TYR A 809 11.35 -13.59 -10.26
CA TYR A 809 12.79 -13.43 -10.04
C TYR A 809 13.32 -12.13 -10.61
N ASP A 810 14.43 -11.64 -10.06
CA ASP A 810 15.28 -10.64 -10.69
C ASP A 810 16.55 -11.28 -11.25
N LEU A 811 16.76 -11.18 -12.56
CA LEU A 811 18.02 -11.53 -13.22
C LEU A 811 18.80 -10.24 -13.48
N THR A 812 19.96 -10.09 -12.86
CA THR A 812 20.86 -8.94 -13.03
C THR A 812 22.11 -9.35 -13.80
N ILE A 813 22.43 -8.62 -14.87
CA ILE A 813 23.68 -8.76 -15.61
C ILE A 813 24.56 -7.52 -15.37
N SER A 814 25.79 -7.71 -14.91
CA SER A 814 26.77 -6.64 -14.73
C SER A 814 28.06 -6.92 -15.50
N SER A 815 28.61 -5.90 -16.14
CA SER A 815 29.98 -5.91 -16.70
C SER A 815 31.04 -5.56 -15.64
N ASP A 816 30.63 -4.94 -14.53
CA ASP A 816 31.47 -4.58 -13.38
C ASP A 816 31.17 -5.45 -12.14
N LYS A 817 31.83 -5.18 -11.00
CA LYS A 817 31.69 -5.98 -9.76
C LYS A 817 30.48 -5.61 -8.89
N ASP A 818 29.97 -4.37 -8.97
CA ASP A 818 29.14 -3.85 -7.87
C ASP A 818 27.69 -3.47 -8.26
N GLN A 819 27.37 -3.29 -9.55
CA GLN A 819 26.00 -2.96 -9.99
C GLN A 819 25.76 -3.34 -11.47
N GLY A 820 24.53 -3.70 -11.84
CA GLY A 820 24.17 -4.12 -13.20
C GLY A 820 22.71 -3.82 -13.56
N LEU A 821 22.31 -4.21 -14.77
CA LEU A 821 20.94 -4.07 -15.25
C LEU A 821 20.13 -5.34 -15.01
N SER A 822 18.90 -5.14 -14.54
CA SER A 822 18.01 -6.21 -14.11
C SER A 822 16.85 -6.44 -15.05
N TYR A 823 16.36 -7.67 -15.09
CA TYR A 823 15.15 -8.11 -15.75
C TYR A 823 14.29 -8.87 -14.73
N ARG A 824 13.00 -8.52 -14.66
CA ARG A 824 12.02 -9.17 -13.78
C ARG A 824 11.16 -10.14 -14.61
N GLY A 825 11.22 -11.43 -14.27
CA GLY A 825 10.46 -12.50 -14.93
C GLY A 825 9.88 -13.51 -13.92
N ARG A 826 9.43 -14.66 -14.41
CA ARG A 826 8.93 -15.79 -13.60
C ARG A 826 9.61 -17.10 -14.01
N THR A 827 10.02 -17.92 -13.04
CA THR A 827 10.54 -19.27 -13.32
C THR A 827 9.43 -20.13 -13.93
N HIS A 828 9.84 -21.20 -14.62
CA HIS A 828 8.89 -22.13 -15.23
C HIS A 828 8.13 -22.90 -14.16
N ASP A 829 6.82 -22.72 -14.08
CA ASP A 829 5.98 -23.52 -13.20
C ASP A 829 5.66 -24.88 -13.82
N SER A 830 6.17 -25.93 -13.20
CA SER A 830 6.00 -27.34 -13.57
C SER A 830 5.32 -28.16 -12.48
N TRP A 831 4.78 -27.51 -11.44
CA TRP A 831 4.35 -28.18 -10.23
C TRP A 831 3.19 -27.48 -9.54
N ALA A 832 2.06 -28.19 -9.43
CA ALA A 832 0.95 -27.76 -8.59
C ALA A 832 1.19 -28.21 -7.15
N ALA A 833 1.25 -27.26 -6.22
CA ALA A 833 1.41 -27.57 -4.81
C ALA A 833 0.28 -28.51 -4.28
N PRO A 834 0.63 -29.60 -3.57
CA PRO A 834 -0.34 -30.56 -3.05
C PRO A 834 -1.22 -30.00 -1.93
N VAL A 835 -2.38 -30.63 -1.71
CA VAL A 835 -3.20 -30.49 -0.51
C VAL A 835 -2.41 -30.93 0.72
N THR A 836 -2.44 -30.12 1.77
CA THR A 836 -1.86 -30.39 3.07
C THR A 836 -2.89 -30.95 4.04
N LEU A 837 -2.46 -31.59 5.13
CA LEU A 837 -3.38 -32.01 6.19
C LEU A 837 -4.16 -30.84 6.81
N ASN A 838 -3.57 -29.64 6.83
CA ASN A 838 -4.24 -28.46 7.38
C ASN A 838 -5.41 -28.00 6.51
N ASP A 839 -5.45 -28.41 5.24
CA ASP A 839 -6.53 -28.07 4.31
C ASP A 839 -7.76 -28.99 4.49
N ILE A 840 -7.60 -30.16 5.12
CA ILE A 840 -8.67 -31.13 5.35
C ILE A 840 -9.10 -31.09 6.81
N VAL A 841 -10.35 -30.73 7.06
CA VAL A 841 -10.92 -30.73 8.41
C VAL A 841 -11.85 -31.91 8.56
N ILE A 842 -11.49 -32.84 9.46
CA ILE A 842 -12.36 -33.94 9.89
C ILE A 842 -13.19 -33.44 11.07
N ASP A 843 -14.50 -33.58 11.01
CA ASP A 843 -15.38 -33.16 12.11
C ASP A 843 -15.11 -33.99 13.38
N GLU A 844 -15.29 -33.39 14.56
CA GLU A 844 -15.00 -34.00 15.85
C GLU A 844 -15.79 -35.31 16.10
N ASP A 845 -16.99 -35.42 15.54
CA ASP A 845 -17.83 -36.62 15.63
C ASP A 845 -17.46 -37.70 14.58
N HIS A 846 -16.42 -37.45 13.78
CA HIS A 846 -15.95 -38.31 12.69
C HIS A 846 -17.05 -38.64 11.67
N SER A 847 -18.08 -37.81 11.53
CA SER A 847 -19.18 -38.08 10.59
C SER A 847 -18.86 -37.75 9.13
N GLY A 848 -17.78 -36.99 8.91
CA GLY A 848 -17.39 -36.50 7.59
C GLY A 848 -16.22 -35.52 7.63
N PHE A 849 -16.07 -34.74 6.56
CA PHE A 849 -15.02 -33.76 6.38
C PHE A 849 -15.50 -32.53 5.61
N HIS A 850 -14.75 -31.44 5.71
CA HIS A 850 -14.83 -30.27 4.83
C HIS A 850 -13.43 -29.76 4.49
N MET A 851 -13.33 -28.92 3.47
CA MET A 851 -12.05 -28.32 3.06
C MET A 851 -11.94 -26.91 3.64
N ARG A 852 -10.71 -26.50 3.98
CA ARG A 852 -10.35 -25.08 4.14
C ARG A 852 -10.02 -24.47 2.78
N ASN A 853 -9.88 -23.14 2.74
CA ASN A 853 -9.20 -22.53 1.61
C ASN A 853 -7.75 -23.07 1.53
N LEU A 854 -7.33 -23.55 0.35
CA LEU A 854 -6.05 -24.23 0.21
C LEU A 854 -4.87 -23.30 0.53
N THR A 855 -3.90 -23.84 1.26
CA THR A 855 -2.65 -23.16 1.63
C THR A 855 -1.78 -22.74 0.44
N SER A 856 -1.85 -23.46 -0.68
CA SER A 856 -1.18 -23.04 -1.93
C SER A 856 -1.59 -21.61 -2.31
N PRO A 857 -0.65 -20.75 -2.74
CA PRO A 857 -0.96 -19.38 -3.14
C PRO A 857 -1.50 -19.26 -4.58
N ASP A 858 -1.37 -20.29 -5.41
CA ASP A 858 -1.62 -20.25 -6.86
C ASP A 858 -2.52 -21.39 -7.37
N TRP A 859 -3.10 -22.20 -6.47
CA TRP A 859 -4.14 -23.16 -6.85
C TRP A 859 -5.29 -22.49 -7.61
N TYR A 860 -5.89 -23.23 -8.54
CA TYR A 860 -6.99 -22.77 -9.38
C TYR A 860 -8.22 -23.68 -9.31
N GLN A 861 -8.03 -25.00 -9.27
CA GLN A 861 -9.11 -25.99 -9.15
C GLN A 861 -8.74 -27.09 -8.16
N LEU A 862 -9.73 -27.60 -7.44
CA LEU A 862 -9.65 -28.76 -6.56
C LEU A 862 -10.82 -29.71 -6.86
N ASP A 863 -10.51 -30.94 -7.26
CA ASP A 863 -11.49 -32.02 -7.33
C ASP A 863 -11.24 -32.99 -6.17
N VAL A 864 -12.29 -33.33 -5.40
CA VAL A 864 -12.22 -34.34 -4.35
C VAL A 864 -13.13 -35.51 -4.72
N ALA A 865 -12.57 -36.71 -4.77
CA ALA A 865 -13.29 -37.95 -5.06
C ALA A 865 -13.11 -38.97 -3.93
N TRP A 866 -14.07 -39.88 -3.80
CA TRP A 866 -13.97 -41.06 -2.96
C TRP A 866 -13.63 -42.27 -3.80
N GLN A 867 -12.61 -43.01 -3.39
CA GLN A 867 -12.29 -44.34 -3.92
C GLN A 867 -12.61 -45.39 -2.86
N GLY A 868 -13.56 -46.28 -3.17
CA GLY A 868 -13.93 -47.42 -2.33
C GLY A 868 -12.84 -48.49 -2.30
N MET A 869 -12.92 -49.39 -1.30
CA MET A 869 -12.00 -50.54 -1.18
C MET A 869 -12.11 -51.53 -2.35
N ASP A 870 -13.22 -51.49 -3.10
CA ASP A 870 -13.45 -52.24 -4.35
C ASP A 870 -12.82 -51.58 -5.58
N GLY A 871 -12.17 -50.42 -5.41
CA GLY A 871 -11.53 -49.64 -6.47
C GLY A 871 -12.47 -48.69 -7.21
N THR A 872 -13.77 -48.68 -6.91
CA THR A 872 -14.74 -47.76 -7.52
C THR A 872 -14.50 -46.31 -7.08
N SER A 873 -14.59 -45.34 -7.99
CA SER A 873 -14.36 -43.93 -7.70
C SER A 873 -15.60 -43.09 -7.99
N SER A 874 -15.92 -42.16 -7.09
CA SER A 874 -17.04 -41.21 -7.24
C SER A 874 -16.60 -39.80 -6.82
N LEU A 875 -16.87 -38.80 -7.67
CA LEU A 875 -16.63 -37.40 -7.34
C LEU A 875 -17.52 -36.97 -6.16
N ILE A 876 -16.93 -36.31 -5.16
CA ILE A 876 -17.63 -35.72 -4.01
C ILE A 876 -17.92 -34.25 -4.28
N THR A 877 -16.90 -33.47 -4.64
CA THR A 877 -17.01 -32.02 -4.83
C THR A 877 -15.97 -31.52 -5.83
N LYS A 878 -16.34 -30.45 -6.55
CA LYS A 878 -15.49 -29.74 -7.51
C LYS A 878 -15.46 -28.25 -7.18
N ILE A 879 -14.29 -27.80 -6.74
CA ILE A 879 -14.07 -26.43 -6.28
C ILE A 879 -13.19 -25.68 -7.29
N ARG A 880 -13.60 -24.47 -7.68
CA ARG A 880 -12.82 -23.54 -8.49
C ARG A 880 -12.58 -22.26 -7.69
N ARG A 881 -11.31 -21.86 -7.57
CA ARG A 881 -10.93 -20.62 -6.90
C ARG A 881 -11.60 -19.42 -7.57
N GLY A 882 -12.21 -18.54 -6.78
CA GLY A 882 -12.95 -17.38 -7.30
C GLY A 882 -14.23 -17.76 -8.06
N GLY A 883 -14.69 -19.01 -8.01
CA GLY A 883 -16.00 -19.39 -8.52
C GLY A 883 -17.13 -18.90 -7.61
N SER A 884 -18.29 -18.61 -8.19
CA SER A 884 -19.51 -18.34 -7.42
C SER A 884 -20.19 -19.64 -6.97
N VAL A 885 -20.49 -19.74 -5.67
CA VAL A 885 -21.23 -20.87 -5.07
C VAL A 885 -22.74 -20.65 -5.06
N ARG A 886 -23.22 -19.44 -5.35
CA ARG A 886 -24.65 -19.08 -5.27
C ARG A 886 -25.24 -18.92 -6.67
N GLY A 887 -26.32 -19.65 -6.94
CA GLY A 887 -27.12 -19.53 -8.16
C GLY A 887 -28.11 -18.35 -8.15
N GLY A 888 -27.72 -17.24 -7.53
CA GLY A 888 -28.58 -16.06 -7.32
C GLY A 888 -28.25 -14.93 -8.28
N TRP A 889 -29.18 -13.96 -8.41
CA TRP A 889 -29.01 -12.76 -9.25
C TRP A 889 -28.95 -12.99 -10.77
N GLY A 890 -29.42 -14.14 -11.25
CA GLY A 890 -29.51 -14.47 -12.67
C GLY A 890 -28.34 -15.28 -13.24
N ALA A 891 -27.38 -15.69 -12.41
CA ALA A 891 -26.26 -16.55 -12.81
C ALA A 891 -26.31 -17.92 -12.11
N SER A 892 -25.87 -18.98 -12.81
CA SER A 892 -25.68 -20.31 -12.23
C SER A 892 -24.41 -20.37 -11.38
N PRO A 893 -24.35 -21.22 -10.33
CA PRO A 893 -23.09 -21.49 -9.64
C PRO A 893 -22.03 -21.99 -10.62
N THR A 894 -20.79 -21.58 -10.41
CA THR A 894 -19.64 -21.99 -11.23
C THR A 894 -18.67 -22.90 -10.46
N THR A 895 -18.95 -23.18 -9.19
CA THR A 895 -18.18 -24.03 -8.28
C THR A 895 -19.08 -24.57 -7.18
N ASP A 896 -18.71 -25.72 -6.61
CA ASP A 896 -19.29 -26.19 -5.35
C ASP A 896 -18.79 -25.33 -4.18
N ASP A 897 -19.51 -25.36 -3.05
CA ASP A 897 -19.14 -24.63 -1.83
C ASP A 897 -17.87 -25.24 -1.20
N PRO A 898 -16.75 -24.47 -1.10
CA PRO A 898 -15.50 -24.99 -0.57
C PRO A 898 -15.59 -25.45 0.88
N THR A 899 -16.53 -24.86 1.64
CA THR A 899 -16.73 -25.14 3.07
C THR A 899 -17.83 -26.15 3.33
N ALA A 900 -18.44 -26.72 2.28
CA ALA A 900 -19.52 -27.69 2.46
C ALA A 900 -19.03 -28.92 3.23
N PHE A 901 -19.84 -29.33 4.21
CA PHE A 901 -19.64 -30.58 4.89
C PHE A 901 -20.05 -31.77 4.00
N HIS A 902 -19.17 -32.76 3.92
CA HIS A 902 -19.38 -34.00 3.19
C HIS A 902 -19.27 -35.20 4.12
N ARG A 903 -20.31 -36.04 4.15
CA ARG A 903 -20.24 -37.34 4.84
C ARG A 903 -19.31 -38.28 4.10
N PHE A 904 -18.56 -39.08 4.85
CA PHE A 904 -17.82 -40.19 4.26
C PHE A 904 -18.79 -41.21 3.64
N PRO A 905 -18.58 -41.63 2.38
CA PRO A 905 -19.42 -42.66 1.75
C PRO A 905 -19.37 -44.02 2.45
N ALA A 906 -18.26 -44.37 3.09
CA ALA A 906 -18.08 -45.59 3.89
C ALA A 906 -17.05 -45.38 5.01
N ALA A 907 -16.99 -46.32 5.97
CA ALA A 907 -16.03 -46.26 7.08
C ALA A 907 -14.57 -46.32 6.63
N ASP A 908 -14.31 -47.09 5.56
CA ASP A 908 -12.97 -47.33 5.02
C ASP A 908 -12.94 -47.02 3.52
N GLY A 909 -11.89 -46.35 3.06
CA GLY A 909 -11.69 -46.00 1.66
C GLY A 909 -10.56 -45.00 1.49
N THR A 910 -10.56 -44.26 0.39
CA THR A 910 -9.52 -43.26 0.09
C THR A 910 -10.15 -41.98 -0.45
N LEU A 911 -9.81 -40.83 0.14
CA LEU A 911 -10.05 -39.54 -0.48
C LEU A 911 -8.95 -39.29 -1.52
N VAL A 912 -9.36 -39.06 -2.76
CA VAL A 912 -8.48 -38.72 -3.87
C VAL A 912 -8.66 -37.24 -4.17
N THR A 913 -7.61 -36.45 -3.97
CA THR A 913 -7.63 -35.00 -4.27
C THR A 913 -6.81 -34.75 -5.53
N THR A 914 -7.33 -33.90 -6.41
CA THR A 914 -6.65 -33.43 -7.62
C THR A 914 -6.61 -31.91 -7.59
N VAL A 915 -5.42 -31.33 -7.44
CA VAL A 915 -5.22 -29.87 -7.47
C VAL A 915 -4.65 -29.48 -8.82
N THR A 916 -5.20 -28.42 -9.41
CA THR A 916 -4.67 -27.76 -10.62
C THR A 916 -4.32 -26.32 -10.27
N ASP A 917 -3.12 -25.86 -10.62
CA ASP A 917 -2.65 -24.48 -10.42
C ASP A 917 -3.03 -23.54 -11.58
N TYR A 918 -2.62 -22.27 -11.49
CA TYR A 918 -2.84 -21.31 -12.56
C TYR A 918 -1.99 -21.55 -13.82
N ALA A 919 -0.87 -22.26 -13.75
CA ALA A 919 -0.08 -22.66 -14.93
C ALA A 919 -0.73 -23.82 -15.69
N GLY A 920 -1.60 -24.58 -15.03
CA GLY A 920 -2.29 -25.76 -15.54
C GLY A 920 -1.61 -27.08 -15.17
N ASN A 921 -0.64 -27.09 -14.25
CA ASN A 921 -0.08 -28.34 -13.74
C ASN A 921 -1.09 -29.03 -12.83
N THR A 922 -0.92 -30.33 -12.58
CA THR A 922 -1.87 -31.09 -11.77
C THR A 922 -1.18 -32.07 -10.85
N THR A 923 -1.59 -32.08 -9.59
CA THR A 923 -1.10 -33.00 -8.55
C THR A 923 -2.25 -33.83 -7.99
N VAL A 924 -2.06 -35.16 -7.96
CA VAL A 924 -3.06 -36.11 -7.43
C VAL A 924 -2.54 -36.75 -6.14
N GLN A 925 -3.32 -36.66 -5.06
CA GLN A 925 -2.99 -37.28 -3.77
C GLN A 925 -4.08 -38.24 -3.31
N ARG A 926 -3.67 -39.15 -2.42
CA ARG A 926 -4.52 -40.20 -1.86
C ARG A 926 -4.39 -40.20 -0.34
N PHE A 927 -5.49 -39.93 0.33
CA PHE A 927 -5.61 -39.89 1.79
C PHE A 927 -6.47 -41.06 2.23
N MET A 928 -5.86 -42.03 2.92
CA MET A 928 -6.57 -43.22 3.37
C MET A 928 -7.47 -42.89 4.55
N ILE A 929 -8.73 -43.34 4.50
CA ILE A 929 -9.70 -43.23 5.57
C ILE A 929 -9.96 -44.63 6.15
N LYS A 930 -9.92 -44.75 7.48
CA LYS A 930 -10.23 -45.98 8.19
C LYS A 930 -11.05 -45.69 9.44
N GLY A 931 -12.17 -46.38 9.61
CA GLY A 931 -13.11 -46.13 10.72
C GLY A 931 -13.57 -44.67 10.78
N TYR A 932 -13.77 -44.02 9.62
CA TYR A 932 -14.09 -42.59 9.49
C TYR A 932 -13.00 -41.61 9.99
N GLY A 933 -11.80 -42.11 10.25
CA GLY A 933 -10.63 -41.30 10.59
C GLY A 933 -9.63 -41.24 9.44
N LEU A 934 -8.97 -40.10 9.30
CA LEU A 934 -7.82 -39.98 8.44
C LEU A 934 -6.68 -40.83 8.98
N VAL A 935 -6.15 -41.75 8.16
CA VAL A 935 -4.97 -42.51 8.50
C VAL A 935 -3.76 -41.61 8.31
N ILE A 936 -3.05 -41.33 9.42
CA ILE A 936 -1.80 -40.58 9.43
C ILE A 936 -0.66 -41.61 9.52
N PRO A 937 0.05 -41.91 8.43
CA PRO A 937 1.23 -42.76 8.49
C PRO A 937 2.26 -42.12 9.42
N THR A 938 2.99 -42.92 10.20
CA THR A 938 4.09 -42.46 11.05
C THR A 938 5.46 -42.83 10.48
N ILE A 939 5.50 -43.26 9.22
CA ILE A 939 6.72 -43.69 8.54
C ILE A 939 7.48 -42.43 8.17
N LYS A 940 8.66 -42.25 8.78
CA LYS A 940 9.52 -41.12 8.48
C LYS A 940 10.10 -41.22 7.07
N PRO A 941 10.36 -40.09 6.41
CA PRO A 941 11.11 -40.07 5.16
C PRO A 941 12.48 -40.75 5.32
N SER A 942 12.91 -41.49 4.30
CA SER A 942 14.21 -42.17 4.30
C SER A 942 15.17 -41.47 3.36
N PHE A 943 16.31 -41.03 3.87
CA PHE A 943 17.40 -40.47 3.07
C PHE A 943 18.31 -41.59 2.53
N THR A 944 18.76 -41.42 1.30
CA THR A 944 19.86 -42.16 0.68
C THR A 944 20.90 -41.14 0.25
N VAL A 945 22.10 -41.20 0.82
CA VAL A 945 23.19 -40.29 0.51
C VAL A 945 24.21 -40.99 -0.38
N ARG A 946 24.57 -40.36 -1.51
CA ARG A 946 25.68 -40.75 -2.37
C ARG A 946 26.74 -39.66 -2.34
N GLY A 947 27.94 -40.02 -1.90
CA GLY A 947 29.04 -39.08 -1.65
C GLY A 947 29.53 -39.18 -0.21
N LYS A 948 30.55 -38.38 0.15
CA LYS A 948 31.10 -38.37 1.51
C LYS A 948 30.27 -37.42 2.39
N GLY A 949 29.63 -37.95 3.42
CA GLY A 949 28.88 -37.16 4.42
C GLY A 949 29.77 -36.28 5.32
N THR A 950 31.08 -36.49 5.33
CA THR A 950 32.06 -35.59 5.97
C THR A 950 33.23 -35.37 5.05
N GLN A 951 33.58 -34.11 4.80
CA GLN A 951 34.64 -33.71 3.89
C GLN A 951 35.50 -32.62 4.51
N LYS A 952 36.81 -32.67 4.23
CA LYS A 952 37.77 -31.63 4.61
C LYS A 952 38.32 -30.99 3.34
N VAL A 953 38.08 -29.70 3.16
CA VAL A 953 38.45 -28.95 1.96
C VAL A 953 39.16 -27.66 2.30
N THR A 954 39.95 -27.13 1.39
CA THR A 954 40.56 -25.81 1.53
C THR A 954 39.54 -24.74 1.12
N ALA A 955 39.48 -23.61 1.82
CA ALA A 955 38.61 -22.49 1.45
C ALA A 955 38.78 -22.12 -0.04
N GLY A 956 37.66 -21.96 -0.74
CA GLY A 956 37.62 -21.68 -2.17
C GLY A 956 37.89 -22.88 -3.10
N HIS A 957 38.03 -24.10 -2.58
CA HIS A 957 38.10 -25.33 -3.38
C HIS A 957 36.78 -26.09 -3.33
N GLU A 958 36.46 -26.81 -4.40
CA GLU A 958 35.21 -27.55 -4.54
C GLU A 958 35.14 -28.78 -3.62
N ILE A 959 33.95 -29.05 -3.07
CA ILE A 959 33.67 -30.32 -2.38
C ILE A 959 33.41 -31.45 -3.39
N ASP A 960 33.64 -32.70 -3.00
CA ASP A 960 33.07 -33.84 -3.74
C ASP A 960 31.54 -33.72 -3.66
N PRO A 961 30.79 -33.67 -4.78
CA PRO A 961 29.34 -33.49 -4.73
C PRO A 961 28.65 -34.58 -3.92
N VAL A 962 27.67 -34.18 -3.11
CA VAL A 962 26.87 -35.09 -2.28
C VAL A 962 25.43 -35.07 -2.77
N THR A 963 24.96 -36.18 -3.34
CA THR A 963 23.57 -36.34 -3.76
C THR A 963 22.77 -36.97 -2.63
N MET A 964 21.66 -36.35 -2.26
CA MET A 964 20.68 -36.87 -1.33
C MET A 964 19.41 -37.19 -2.10
N THR A 965 18.89 -38.40 -1.90
CA THR A 965 17.56 -38.79 -2.37
C THR A 965 16.72 -39.13 -1.15
N VAL A 966 15.55 -38.51 -1.02
CA VAL A 966 14.59 -38.80 0.04
C VAL A 966 13.33 -39.41 -0.55
N SER A 967 12.85 -40.48 0.07
CA SER A 967 11.69 -41.22 -0.39
C SER A 967 10.74 -41.51 0.77
N VAL A 968 9.43 -41.37 0.51
CA VAL A 968 8.34 -41.88 1.35
C VAL A 968 7.10 -42.09 0.46
N ALA A 969 6.06 -42.75 0.98
CA ALA A 969 4.84 -43.04 0.23
C ALA A 969 3.93 -41.81 -0.02
N ALA A 970 4.29 -40.66 0.54
CA ALA A 970 3.54 -39.41 0.52
C ALA A 970 4.37 -38.28 -0.11
N PRO A 971 3.74 -37.23 -0.64
CA PRO A 971 4.48 -36.06 -1.12
C PRO A 971 5.37 -35.45 -0.02
N LEU A 972 6.54 -35.00 -0.43
CA LEU A 972 7.57 -34.44 0.43
C LEU A 972 7.78 -32.95 0.13
N SER A 973 8.16 -32.21 1.14
CA SER A 973 8.91 -30.96 1.02
C SER A 973 10.22 -31.08 1.76
N TRP A 974 11.19 -30.23 1.44
CA TRP A 974 12.45 -30.18 2.16
C TRP A 974 12.98 -28.77 2.30
N ARG A 975 13.78 -28.55 3.33
CA ARG A 975 14.44 -27.28 3.62
C ARG A 975 15.81 -27.51 4.21
N THR A 976 16.63 -26.47 4.20
CA THR A 976 17.86 -26.44 4.99
C THR A 976 17.58 -25.85 6.36
N ARG A 977 18.27 -26.34 7.41
CA ARG A 977 18.26 -25.65 8.70
C ARG A 977 19.18 -24.42 8.63
N GLY A 978 18.57 -23.28 8.35
CA GLY A 978 19.29 -22.03 8.08
C GLY A 978 19.75 -21.92 6.63
N SER A 979 20.43 -20.82 6.30
CA SER A 979 20.99 -20.61 4.97
C SER A 979 22.19 -21.51 4.72
N LEU A 980 22.41 -21.89 3.47
CA LEU A 980 23.64 -22.59 3.10
C LEU A 980 24.86 -21.68 3.33
N PRO A 981 26.01 -22.24 3.74
CA PRO A 981 27.25 -21.48 3.83
C PRO A 981 27.66 -20.89 2.48
N ASP A 982 28.26 -19.69 2.49
CA ASP A 982 28.73 -19.00 1.30
C ASP A 982 29.62 -19.90 0.42
N GLY A 983 29.26 -19.98 -0.86
CA GLY A 983 29.97 -20.77 -1.87
C GLY A 983 29.48 -22.21 -2.02
N LEU A 984 28.65 -22.72 -1.10
CA LEU A 984 27.91 -23.97 -1.29
C LEU A 984 26.55 -23.71 -1.95
N LEU A 985 26.10 -24.68 -2.75
CA LEU A 985 24.89 -24.59 -3.55
C LEU A 985 24.11 -25.90 -3.46
N TRP A 986 22.79 -25.78 -3.35
CA TRP A 986 21.89 -26.91 -3.55
C TRP A 986 21.30 -26.89 -4.96
N ARG A 987 21.28 -28.05 -5.62
CA ARG A 987 20.63 -28.23 -6.93
C ARG A 987 19.63 -29.37 -6.85
N SER A 988 18.35 -29.02 -6.90
CA SER A 988 17.26 -29.99 -7.00
C SER A 988 17.31 -30.73 -8.34
N ASP A 989 17.03 -32.03 -8.31
CA ASP A 989 16.80 -32.83 -9.49
C ASP A 989 15.40 -32.50 -10.04
N MET A 990 15.38 -32.05 -11.28
CA MET A 990 14.16 -31.67 -11.99
C MET A 990 13.47 -32.86 -12.67
N SER A 991 14.05 -34.08 -12.60
CA SER A 991 13.42 -35.30 -13.09
C SER A 991 12.30 -35.77 -12.15
N GLY A 992 11.24 -36.38 -12.70
CA GLY A 992 10.07 -36.84 -11.91
C GLY A 992 9.02 -35.75 -11.63
N ASP A 993 8.03 -36.10 -10.80
CA ASP A 993 6.81 -35.31 -10.54
C ASP A 993 6.96 -34.26 -9.42
N GLY A 994 8.09 -34.24 -8.72
CA GLY A 994 8.33 -33.32 -7.60
C GLY A 994 7.55 -33.67 -6.33
N LEU A 995 6.99 -34.89 -6.22
CA LEU A 995 6.28 -35.34 -5.03
C LEU A 995 7.14 -36.27 -4.17
N THR A 996 7.56 -37.40 -4.74
CA THR A 996 8.45 -38.38 -4.08
C THR A 996 8.87 -39.46 -5.09
N PRO A 997 10.14 -39.89 -5.12
CA PRO A 997 11.25 -39.40 -4.31
C PRO A 997 11.74 -38.02 -4.75
N LEU A 998 12.24 -37.22 -3.81
CA LEU A 998 12.97 -35.98 -4.12
C LEU A 998 14.47 -36.26 -4.14
N SER A 999 15.18 -35.75 -5.13
CA SER A 999 16.64 -35.92 -5.27
C SER A 999 17.32 -34.58 -5.51
N GLY A 1000 18.48 -34.36 -4.92
CA GLY A 1000 19.14 -33.06 -4.89
C GLY A 1000 20.61 -33.21 -4.55
N THR A 1001 21.43 -32.31 -5.07
CA THR A 1001 22.89 -32.39 -4.94
C THR A 1001 23.44 -31.14 -4.29
N LEU A 1002 24.19 -31.33 -3.20
CA LEU A 1002 25.02 -30.30 -2.58
C LEU A 1002 26.38 -30.29 -3.26
N SER A 1003 26.80 -29.13 -3.76
CA SER A 1003 28.12 -28.92 -4.36
C SER A 1003 28.62 -27.49 -4.10
N GLY A 1004 29.77 -27.13 -4.68
CA GLY A 1004 30.32 -25.78 -4.59
C GLY A 1004 31.61 -25.70 -3.78
N SER A 1005 32.09 -24.47 -3.60
CA SER A 1005 33.39 -24.16 -2.99
C SER A 1005 33.20 -23.26 -1.78
N PRO A 1006 33.20 -23.78 -0.54
CA PRO A 1006 32.96 -22.99 0.65
C PRO A 1006 34.05 -21.94 0.85
N THR A 1007 33.67 -20.71 1.18
CA THR A 1007 34.63 -19.59 1.35
C THR A 1007 34.99 -19.34 2.82
N ALA A 1008 34.07 -19.61 3.74
CA ALA A 1008 34.29 -19.45 5.18
C ALA A 1008 35.04 -20.65 5.77
N THR A 1009 36.13 -20.37 6.51
CA THR A 1009 36.87 -21.39 7.27
C THR A 1009 36.10 -21.85 8.51
N GLY A 1010 36.34 -23.08 8.96
CA GLY A 1010 35.65 -23.70 10.09
C GLY A 1010 34.81 -24.91 9.69
N THR A 1011 34.15 -25.54 10.67
CA THR A 1011 33.26 -26.67 10.43
C THR A 1011 31.84 -26.19 10.14
N GLN A 1012 31.36 -26.46 8.93
CA GLN A 1012 30.00 -26.18 8.51
C GLN A 1012 29.16 -27.46 8.58
N ARG A 1013 27.98 -27.37 9.18
CA ARG A 1013 27.03 -28.49 9.31
C ARG A 1013 25.79 -28.15 8.49
N ILE A 1014 25.67 -28.76 7.32
CA ILE A 1014 24.52 -28.59 6.44
C ILE A 1014 23.50 -29.67 6.77
N VAL A 1015 22.38 -29.28 7.35
CA VAL A 1015 21.29 -30.20 7.68
C VAL A 1015 20.13 -29.97 6.72
N VAL A 1016 19.80 -31.00 5.95
CA VAL A 1016 18.62 -31.03 5.08
C VAL A 1016 17.52 -31.79 5.81
N GLU A 1017 16.38 -31.15 6.00
CA GLU A 1017 15.21 -31.71 6.65
C GLU A 1017 14.12 -31.91 5.59
N ALA A 1018 13.66 -33.15 5.44
CA ALA A 1018 12.53 -33.48 4.59
C ALA A 1018 11.32 -33.81 5.47
N THR A 1019 10.16 -33.26 5.12
CA THR A 1019 8.90 -33.45 5.84
C THR A 1019 7.84 -33.87 4.85
N ASP A 1020 7.11 -34.94 5.17
CA ASP A 1020 5.95 -35.31 4.36
C ASP A 1020 4.71 -34.47 4.70
N VAL A 1021 3.67 -34.58 3.88
CA VAL A 1021 2.39 -33.89 4.13
C VAL A 1021 1.74 -34.24 5.49
N TYR A 1022 2.15 -35.34 6.13
CA TYR A 1022 1.66 -35.80 7.42
C TYR A 1022 2.46 -35.24 8.61
N GLY A 1023 3.48 -34.42 8.36
CA GLY A 1023 4.36 -33.86 9.37
C GLY A 1023 5.45 -34.81 9.86
N ASN A 1024 5.64 -35.96 9.21
CA ASN A 1024 6.76 -36.82 9.52
C ASN A 1024 8.03 -36.23 8.91
N SER A 1025 8.97 -35.85 9.78
CA SER A 1025 10.25 -35.31 9.35
C SER A 1025 11.39 -36.29 9.56
N ALA A 1026 12.33 -36.29 8.63
CA ALA A 1026 13.66 -36.83 8.79
C ALA A 1026 14.68 -35.77 8.37
N SER A 1027 15.90 -35.87 8.89
CA SER A 1027 16.96 -34.96 8.52
C SER A 1027 18.25 -35.71 8.30
N GLU A 1028 19.03 -35.24 7.34
CA GLU A 1028 20.36 -35.76 7.03
C GLU A 1028 21.39 -34.64 7.12
N GLU A 1029 22.59 -34.95 7.60
CA GLU A 1029 23.66 -33.98 7.81
C GLU A 1029 24.84 -34.25 6.87
N VAL A 1030 25.36 -33.18 6.27
CA VAL A 1030 26.68 -33.18 5.61
C VAL A 1030 27.58 -32.20 6.34
N VAL A 1031 28.76 -32.67 6.73
CA VAL A 1031 29.78 -31.88 7.43
C VAL A 1031 30.89 -31.50 6.46
N VAL A 1032 31.15 -30.20 6.34
CA VAL A 1032 32.25 -29.66 5.53
C VAL A 1032 33.21 -28.91 6.45
N GLU A 1033 34.40 -29.45 6.65
CA GLU A 1033 35.50 -28.81 7.38
C GLU A 1033 36.35 -28.00 6.39
N THR A 1034 36.20 -26.69 6.43
CA THR A 1034 36.94 -25.78 5.54
C THR A 1034 38.18 -25.25 6.26
N VAL A 1035 39.37 -25.57 5.75
CA VAL A 1035 40.64 -25.06 6.28
C VAL A 1035 41.18 -23.89 5.46
N ALA A 1036 41.91 -22.97 6.09
CA ALA A 1036 42.55 -21.87 5.38
C ALA A 1036 43.57 -22.40 4.37
N ALA A 1037 43.68 -21.74 3.22
CA ALA A 1037 44.75 -22.03 2.27
C ALA A 1037 46.12 -21.81 2.94
N PRO A 1038 47.10 -22.71 2.77
CA PRO A 1038 48.42 -22.53 3.34
C PRO A 1038 49.04 -21.23 2.80
N SER A 1039 49.45 -20.33 3.70
CA SER A 1039 50.13 -19.10 3.33
C SER A 1039 51.48 -19.45 2.71
N THR A 1040 51.65 -19.28 1.40
CA THR A 1040 52.95 -19.37 0.76
C THR A 1040 53.79 -18.15 1.12
N SER A 1041 54.63 -18.24 2.15
CA SER A 1041 55.72 -17.30 2.35
C SER A 1041 56.76 -17.51 1.25
N SER A 1042 56.78 -16.62 0.25
CA SER A 1042 57.90 -16.57 -0.70
C SER A 1042 59.13 -15.95 -0.04
N THR A 1043 59.96 -16.77 0.62
CA THR A 1043 61.35 -16.40 0.87
C THR A 1043 62.12 -16.54 -0.44
N ALA A 1044 62.53 -15.40 -0.99
CA ALA A 1044 63.48 -15.32 -2.09
C ALA A 1044 64.82 -16.00 -1.73
N PRO A 1045 65.56 -16.60 -2.68
CA PRO A 1045 66.88 -17.15 -2.40
C PRO A 1045 67.88 -16.02 -2.18
N LYS A 1046 68.67 -16.13 -1.09
CA LYS A 1046 69.82 -15.26 -0.82
C LYS A 1046 70.97 -15.63 -1.79
N PRO A 1047 71.78 -14.66 -2.29
CA PRO A 1047 72.90 -14.93 -3.16
C PRO A 1047 74.08 -15.55 -2.40
N THR A 1048 74.77 -16.48 -3.03
CA THR A 1048 76.05 -17.06 -2.60
C THR A 1048 77.15 -15.99 -2.58
N GLY A 1049 77.80 -15.83 -1.43
CA GLY A 1049 78.96 -14.96 -1.27
C GLY A 1049 80.21 -15.51 -1.95
N ALA A 1050 80.98 -14.60 -2.55
CA ALA A 1050 82.37 -14.81 -2.94
C ALA A 1050 83.30 -14.68 -1.72
N SER A 1051 84.39 -15.45 -1.76
CA SER A 1051 85.53 -15.35 -0.85
C SER A 1051 86.28 -14.02 -1.03
N GLY A 1052 86.65 -13.36 0.07
CA GLY A 1052 87.61 -12.25 0.05
C GLY A 1052 87.67 -11.44 1.34
N GLU A 1053 88.66 -11.79 2.17
CA GLU A 1053 89.50 -10.89 2.99
C GLU A 1053 88.99 -10.22 4.29
N THR A 1054 89.69 -10.66 5.37
CA THR A 1054 90.39 -9.92 6.44
C THR A 1054 89.66 -9.12 7.54
N SER A 1055 89.71 -9.73 8.73
CA SER A 1055 90.16 -9.20 10.04
C SER A 1055 89.98 -7.70 10.38
N ASN A 1056 89.23 -7.41 11.46
CA ASN A 1056 89.78 -7.11 12.79
C ASN A 1056 88.68 -6.73 13.80
N THR A 1057 88.73 -7.39 14.96
CA THR A 1057 88.10 -7.11 16.26
C THR A 1057 88.63 -5.80 16.91
N PRO A 1058 88.23 -5.39 18.15
CA PRO A 1058 86.99 -5.56 18.95
C PRO A 1058 86.54 -4.24 19.69
N ILE A 1059 85.48 -4.32 20.52
CA ILE A 1059 85.33 -3.80 21.93
C ILE A 1059 83.94 -3.17 22.24
N VAL A 1060 83.21 -3.88 23.13
CA VAL A 1060 82.49 -3.48 24.37
C VAL A 1060 81.75 -2.11 24.43
N THR A 1061 80.46 -2.10 24.83
CA THR A 1061 79.88 -1.69 26.16
C THR A 1061 78.40 -1.22 26.02
N ALA A 1062 77.57 -1.52 27.03
CA ALA A 1062 76.19 -1.03 27.22
C ALA A 1062 76.11 0.50 27.51
N PRO A 1063 74.92 1.17 27.53
CA PRO A 1063 74.11 1.22 28.77
C PRO A 1063 72.57 1.45 28.61
N ARG A 1064 71.91 1.54 29.79
CA ARG A 1064 70.49 1.79 30.16
C ARG A 1064 70.01 3.26 30.05
N ILE A 1065 68.67 3.43 29.79
CA ILE A 1065 67.59 4.27 30.44
C ILE A 1065 67.87 5.81 30.63
N PRO A 1066 66.95 6.80 30.41
CA PRO A 1066 65.61 6.91 31.03
C PRO A 1066 64.44 7.64 30.32
N ASP A 1067 63.28 7.53 30.98
CA ASP A 1067 61.96 8.17 30.82
C ASP A 1067 61.95 9.70 30.60
N THR A 1068 60.89 10.24 29.97
CA THR A 1068 59.90 11.18 30.57
C THR A 1068 58.89 11.80 29.58
N ASN A 1069 57.63 11.87 30.04
CA ASN A 1069 56.62 12.94 29.92
C ASN A 1069 55.86 13.31 28.62
N THR A 1070 54.56 12.94 28.64
CA THR A 1070 53.33 13.76 28.48
C THR A 1070 53.17 14.74 27.31
N THR A 1071 52.14 14.51 26.48
CA THR A 1071 50.88 15.31 26.32
C THR A 1071 50.31 15.12 24.91
N GLY A 1072 48.96 15.13 24.77
CA GLY A 1072 48.31 15.54 23.53
C GLY A 1072 47.36 14.54 22.87
N MET A 1073 46.07 14.69 23.20
CA MET A 1073 44.86 14.46 22.39
C MET A 1073 44.97 13.80 20.99
N GLY A 1074 44.07 12.85 20.72
CA GLY A 1074 43.54 12.68 19.35
C GLY A 1074 43.02 11.29 18.95
N ARG A 1075 41.69 11.13 19.00
CA ARG A 1075 40.82 10.38 18.06
C ARG A 1075 40.90 8.84 17.94
N SER A 1076 39.73 8.24 18.22
CA SER A 1076 39.03 7.13 17.55
C SER A 1076 39.55 5.68 17.69
N PRO A 1077 38.62 4.77 18.05
CA PRO A 1077 38.40 3.54 17.28
C PRO A 1077 36.90 3.40 16.95
N VAL A 1078 36.51 3.25 15.68
CA VAL A 1078 36.46 1.99 14.90
C VAL A 1078 35.68 0.89 15.62
N VAL A 1079 34.49 0.72 15.05
CA VAL A 1079 33.44 -0.27 15.26
C VAL A 1079 33.93 -1.68 14.93
N THR A 1080 33.60 -2.65 15.78
CA THR A 1080 33.25 -4.01 15.36
C THR A 1080 32.02 -4.48 16.12
N SER A 1081 31.06 -4.94 15.31
CA SER A 1081 29.84 -5.64 15.68
C SER A 1081 30.16 -6.97 16.37
N HIS A 1082 29.27 -7.44 17.25
CA HIS A 1082 28.58 -8.74 17.14
C HIS A 1082 27.59 -8.89 18.30
N SER A 1083 26.42 -9.42 17.93
CA SER A 1083 25.24 -9.70 18.74
C SER A 1083 25.42 -10.92 19.64
N GLN A 1084 25.10 -10.79 20.93
CA GLN A 1084 24.66 -11.88 21.79
C GLN A 1084 23.86 -11.29 22.95
N TRP A 1085 22.56 -11.55 23.06
CA TRP A 1085 21.86 -11.58 24.36
C TRP A 1085 20.64 -12.50 24.27
N HIS A 1086 20.80 -13.72 24.79
CA HIS A 1086 19.73 -14.51 25.36
C HIS A 1086 19.75 -14.31 26.89
N GLU A 1087 18.55 -14.17 27.45
CA GLU A 1087 18.13 -14.43 28.84
C GLU A 1087 18.92 -13.84 30.02
N THR A 1088 18.28 -12.92 30.75
CA THR A 1088 17.89 -13.18 32.15
C THR A 1088 16.81 -12.20 32.62
N MET A 1089 15.58 -12.71 32.83
CA MET A 1089 14.59 -12.03 33.66
C MET A 1089 14.99 -12.16 35.13
N ARG A 1090 15.21 -11.04 35.81
CA ARG A 1090 14.91 -10.92 37.26
C ARG A 1090 14.52 -9.48 37.60
N LYS A 1091 13.28 -9.38 38.08
CA LYS A 1091 12.71 -8.42 39.04
C LYS A 1091 13.50 -7.13 39.24
N GLU A 1092 12.94 -6.03 38.72
CA GLU A 1092 12.80 -4.78 39.48
C GLU A 1092 11.60 -4.01 38.94
N ARG A 1093 10.65 -3.70 39.84
CA ARG A 1093 9.51 -2.82 39.58
C ARG A 1093 10.02 -1.38 39.47
N PRO A 1094 9.56 -0.59 38.48
CA PRO A 1094 9.54 0.86 38.64
C PRO A 1094 8.15 1.33 39.05
N SER A 1095 8.18 2.29 39.95
CA SER A 1095 7.10 2.98 40.64
C SER A 1095 6.05 3.61 39.73
N MET A 1096 4.79 3.48 40.17
CA MET A 1096 3.69 4.37 39.83
C MET A 1096 4.06 5.85 40.02
N MET A 1097 3.64 6.70 39.09
CA MET A 1097 2.95 8.00 39.27
C MET A 1097 2.93 8.79 37.94
N PRO A 1098 2.00 9.74 37.72
CA PRO A 1098 0.55 9.62 37.85
C PRO A 1098 -0.19 10.15 36.59
N HIS A 1099 -1.49 9.87 36.57
CA HIS A 1099 -2.48 10.39 35.62
C HIS A 1099 -2.43 11.91 35.38
N THR A 1100 -2.37 12.28 34.10
CA THR A 1100 -3.07 13.42 33.47
C THR A 1100 -3.44 12.89 32.08
N GLY A 1101 -4.69 12.66 31.67
CA GLY A 1101 -5.80 13.60 31.69
C GLY A 1101 -5.78 14.37 30.36
N PHE A 1102 -6.51 13.83 29.36
CA PHE A 1102 -6.66 14.23 27.94
C PHE A 1102 -5.76 13.58 26.91
#